data_AF-A0A8T5GWZ3-F1
#
_entry.id   AF-A0A8T5GWZ3-F1
#
_cell.length_a   1.000
_cell.length_b   1.000
_cell.length_c   1.000
_cell.angle_alpha   90.00
_cell.angle_beta   90.00
_cell.angle_gamma   90.00
#
_symmetry.space_group_name_H-M   'P 1'
#
loop_
_entity.id
_entity.type
_entity.pdbx_description
1 polymer ?
#
loop_
_entity_poly.entity_id
_entity_poly.type
_entity_poly.pdbx_seq_one_letter_code
_entity_poly.pdbx_strand_id
1 'polypeptide(L)'
;MSKRDLPDFGSIKFNGKLRPSQVAAVSVISPELEEDGKHLHIVAPPGSGKTVLGLYVWSDLVRLPTLVLSPNSAIQAQWAARTDLFDLDGKDDFISTDPSNPGLLTSLTYQSITMPKRGGEQLDEVAIELWGESLIVNGEAIDEDSALAWIQDLEVKNINYYKDRLSVYRKKVREDFSKHGNALWTLHDSSRKTLEKLKDIGIGMIILDECHHLLHHWGRVLTEVREFFGNPIVLGLTATPPDFQQYEEGDAQRYQEFFGEIDYEVPVPALVRDANLAPYQDLAFFVRPSQNELNYVSQVDDEFQEILDDLHKEQLHDNAILPLDKWVFKALEERKSPGGKKEEWEQFIKRNSAFADASRAFLINAIGDLPTGVPHPPNHLLDNYQNKLAILRPVLDRYVRYGLRRSESELDHEKAELVTQRLRMLGTQITETGIRPCASPVGRIMAYASSKTQAISTILSSEMQALGGDIRAVIITDFEKTSATTLVEGVMDDEAGGAVAAFRQAVQCENVELLNPILMTGSTVLVDDDLAEEFLNAANDWIKQRNLKITLSDELRNGYHEIIGKGKDWIPRHYSLMITEFFQSGITKCLIGTRGLLGEGWDASRINVLIDLTTVTTSMSINQLRGRSIRLDKLWPEKVANNWDIICLAEEFTNGFSDYERFKKKHKQLYGVCDDGAIEKG
;
A
#
# COMPACT_ATOMS: atom_id res chain seq x y z
N MET A 1 27.42 27.87 23.34
CA MET A 1 26.36 28.75 22.77
C MET A 1 25.39 29.07 23.89
N SER A 2 24.85 30.29 23.95
CA SER A 2 23.82 30.62 24.96
C SER A 2 22.57 29.77 24.71
N LYS A 3 21.95 29.27 25.78
CA LYS A 3 20.56 28.81 25.69
C LYS A 3 19.73 29.96 25.12
N ARG A 4 19.00 29.68 24.04
CA ARG A 4 17.96 30.58 23.55
C ARG A 4 16.69 30.12 24.24
N ASP A 5 16.43 30.67 25.42
CA ASP A 5 15.21 30.33 26.15
C ASP A 5 14.01 30.70 25.27
N LEU A 6 13.08 29.75 25.08
CA LEU A 6 11.83 30.05 24.38
C LEU A 6 11.03 31.10 25.18
N PRO A 7 10.22 31.93 24.51
CA PRO A 7 9.24 32.74 25.22
C PRO A 7 8.25 31.84 25.97
N ASP A 8 7.61 32.39 26.99
CA ASP A 8 6.43 31.77 27.59
C ASP A 8 5.35 31.51 26.51
N PHE A 9 4.55 30.46 26.71
CA PHE A 9 3.51 30.07 25.76
C PHE A 9 2.45 31.18 25.56
N GLY A 10 2.25 32.06 26.56
CA GLY A 10 1.38 33.21 26.45
C GLY A 10 -0.08 32.86 26.19
N SER A 11 -0.81 33.73 25.49
CA SER A 11 -2.24 33.59 25.23
C SER A 11 -2.57 32.87 23.91
N ILE A 12 -1.64 32.05 23.38
CA ILE A 12 -1.87 31.28 22.14
C ILE A 12 -3.14 30.42 22.29
N LYS A 13 -4.03 30.46 21.30
CA LYS A 13 -5.33 29.75 21.28
C LYS A 13 -5.93 29.67 19.88
N PHE A 14 -6.90 28.78 19.67
CA PHE A 14 -7.68 28.73 18.45
C PHE A 14 -8.70 29.88 18.34
N ASN A 15 -8.76 30.54 17.18
CA ASN A 15 -9.72 31.63 16.92
C ASN A 15 -11.03 31.16 16.24
N GLY A 16 -11.13 29.88 15.88
CA GLY A 16 -12.28 29.30 15.19
C GLY A 16 -13.29 28.62 16.12
N LYS A 17 -14.19 27.84 15.50
CA LYS A 17 -15.03 26.85 16.20
C LYS A 17 -14.67 25.46 15.67
N LEU A 18 -14.52 24.49 16.57
CA LEU A 18 -14.33 23.09 16.20
C LEU A 18 -15.59 22.53 15.53
N ARG A 19 -15.41 21.63 14.57
CA ARG A 19 -16.48 20.84 13.95
C ARG A 19 -17.00 19.78 14.94
N PRO A 20 -18.25 19.29 14.80
CA PRO A 20 -18.78 18.24 15.69
C PRO A 20 -17.88 17.02 15.84
N SER A 21 -17.27 16.54 14.74
CA SER A 21 -16.31 15.43 14.76
C SER A 21 -15.01 15.74 15.51
N GLN A 22 -14.55 17.00 15.49
CA GLN A 22 -13.38 17.46 16.26
C GLN A 22 -13.73 17.66 17.73
N VAL A 23 -14.93 18.15 18.05
CA VAL A 23 -15.44 18.22 19.43
C VAL A 23 -15.54 16.82 20.04
N ALA A 24 -16.03 15.84 19.27
CA ALA A 24 -16.09 14.45 19.70
C ALA A 24 -14.69 13.87 19.96
N ALA A 25 -13.72 14.09 19.06
CA ALA A 25 -12.32 13.69 19.29
C ALA A 25 -11.72 14.36 20.55
N VAL A 26 -11.94 15.67 20.73
CA VAL A 26 -11.49 16.40 21.94
C VAL A 26 -12.15 15.86 23.21
N SER A 27 -13.42 15.41 23.16
CA SER A 27 -14.09 14.82 24.33
C SER A 27 -13.54 13.45 24.76
N VAL A 28 -12.72 12.80 23.93
CA VAL A 28 -11.93 11.61 24.30
C VAL A 28 -10.53 12.04 24.78
N ILE A 29 -9.87 12.91 24.02
CA ILE A 29 -8.50 13.39 24.31
C ILE A 29 -8.39 14.12 25.66
N SER A 30 -9.38 14.94 26.03
CA SER A 30 -9.30 15.74 27.26
C SER A 30 -9.27 14.88 28.53
N PRO A 31 -10.18 13.91 28.75
CA PRO A 31 -10.06 12.95 29.84
C PRO A 31 -8.73 12.19 29.88
N GLU A 32 -8.24 11.71 28.74
CA GLU A 32 -6.97 10.96 28.68
C GLU A 32 -5.78 11.82 29.11
N LEU A 33 -5.74 13.10 28.70
CA LEU A 33 -4.73 14.05 29.16
C LEU A 33 -4.86 14.40 30.66
N GLU A 34 -6.07 14.36 31.23
CA GLU A 34 -6.30 14.58 32.67
C GLU A 34 -5.87 13.38 33.53
N GLU A 35 -5.86 12.16 32.98
CA GLU A 35 -5.39 10.93 33.64
C GLU A 35 -3.86 10.69 33.49
N ASP A 36 -3.07 11.74 33.22
CA ASP A 36 -1.63 11.66 32.87
C ASP A 36 -1.33 10.80 31.62
N GLY A 37 -2.32 10.60 30.75
CA GLY A 37 -2.21 9.85 29.50
C GLY A 37 -1.16 10.45 28.55
N LYS A 38 -0.19 9.62 28.14
CA LYS A 38 0.94 10.03 27.29
C LYS A 38 0.83 9.61 25.83
N HIS A 39 -0.19 8.83 25.50
CA HIS A 39 -0.38 8.24 24.18
C HIS A 39 -1.81 8.56 23.75
N LEU A 40 -1.94 9.22 22.60
CA LEU A 40 -3.20 9.58 21.97
C LEU A 40 -3.10 9.18 20.50
N HIS A 41 -4.07 8.45 19.97
CA HIS A 41 -4.05 7.88 18.64
C HIS A 41 -5.40 8.06 17.94
N ILE A 42 -5.48 9.08 17.08
CA ILE A 42 -6.71 9.51 16.43
C ILE A 42 -6.67 9.16 14.94
N VAL A 43 -7.63 8.34 14.51
CA VAL A 43 -7.89 8.04 13.10
C VAL A 43 -8.94 9.02 12.58
N ALA A 44 -8.54 9.86 11.63
CA ALA A 44 -9.39 10.92 11.10
C ALA A 44 -9.24 11.04 9.56
N PRO A 45 -10.31 10.80 8.77
CA PRO A 45 -10.24 10.78 7.31
C PRO A 45 -9.69 12.07 6.69
N PRO A 46 -9.18 12.04 5.45
CA PRO A 46 -8.79 13.26 4.74
C PRO A 46 -9.95 14.27 4.68
N GLY A 47 -9.65 15.56 4.84
CA GLY A 47 -10.67 16.62 4.88
C GLY A 47 -11.39 16.81 6.23
N SER A 48 -11.29 15.86 7.18
CA SER A 48 -11.86 15.96 8.54
C SER A 48 -11.36 17.18 9.32
N GLY A 49 -10.09 17.56 9.13
CA GLY A 49 -9.43 18.67 9.83
C GLY A 49 -8.28 18.26 10.76
N LYS A 50 -7.60 17.12 10.52
CA LYS A 50 -6.45 16.61 11.31
C LYS A 50 -5.48 17.70 11.81
N THR A 51 -4.96 18.54 10.90
CA THR A 51 -4.01 19.61 11.24
C THR A 51 -4.60 20.59 12.26
N VAL A 52 -5.88 20.96 12.12
CA VAL A 52 -6.56 21.86 13.06
C VAL A 52 -6.81 21.17 14.40
N LEU A 53 -7.14 19.88 14.40
CA LEU A 53 -7.29 19.10 15.64
C LEU A 53 -5.95 19.02 16.40
N GLY A 54 -4.85 18.64 15.75
CA GLY A 54 -3.54 18.56 16.40
C GLY A 54 -3.01 19.91 16.88
N LEU A 55 -3.20 20.99 16.10
CA LEU A 55 -2.87 22.34 16.54
C LEU A 55 -3.76 22.82 17.70
N TYR A 56 -5.03 22.41 17.77
CA TYR A 56 -5.92 22.68 18.90
C TYR A 56 -5.47 21.95 20.16
N VAL A 57 -5.12 20.67 20.08
CA VAL A 57 -4.54 19.92 21.21
C VAL A 57 -3.25 20.59 21.69
N TRP A 58 -2.40 21.06 20.78
CA TRP A 58 -1.18 21.82 21.13
C TRP A 58 -1.48 23.16 21.84
N SER A 59 -2.35 23.99 21.28
CA SER A 59 -2.54 25.38 21.72
C SER A 59 -3.53 25.56 22.87
N ASP A 60 -4.60 24.79 22.91
CA ASP A 60 -5.70 24.96 23.87
C ASP A 60 -5.63 23.93 25.02
N LEU A 61 -5.06 22.73 24.81
CA LEU A 61 -4.99 21.67 25.82
C LEU A 61 -3.59 21.51 26.44
N VAL A 62 -2.57 21.17 25.63
CA VAL A 62 -1.25 20.72 26.12
C VAL A 62 -0.31 21.88 26.46
N ARG A 63 -0.23 22.91 25.60
CA ARG A 63 0.46 24.19 25.87
C ARG A 63 1.95 24.08 26.19
N LEU A 64 2.65 23.16 25.52
CA LEU A 64 4.09 22.90 25.67
C LEU A 64 4.86 23.05 24.34
N PRO A 65 6.20 23.23 24.38
CA PRO A 65 7.04 23.17 23.18
C PRO A 65 6.84 21.84 22.44
N THR A 66 6.52 21.91 21.15
CA THR A 66 5.97 20.76 20.41
C THR A 66 6.75 20.48 19.13
N LEU A 67 7.08 19.21 18.91
CA LEU A 67 7.65 18.69 17.67
C LEU A 67 6.55 18.05 16.82
N VAL A 68 6.33 18.55 15.61
CA VAL A 68 5.51 17.87 14.60
C VAL A 68 6.41 17.12 13.64
N LEU A 69 6.11 15.86 13.34
CA LEU A 69 6.78 15.08 12.31
C LEU A 69 5.82 14.69 11.19
N SER A 70 6.27 14.88 9.95
CA SER A 70 5.50 14.61 8.72
C SER A 70 6.32 13.77 7.72
N PRO A 71 5.68 13.06 6.78
CA PRO A 71 6.40 12.19 5.83
C PRO A 71 7.15 12.93 4.72
N ASN A 72 6.77 14.18 4.41
CA ASN A 72 7.41 15.02 3.40
C ASN A 72 7.34 16.52 3.76
N SER A 73 8.12 17.33 3.04
CA SER A 73 8.26 18.77 3.28
C SER A 73 7.05 19.62 2.86
N ALA A 74 6.14 19.10 2.02
CA ALA A 74 4.91 19.80 1.68
C ALA A 74 3.93 19.78 2.86
N ILE A 75 3.78 18.63 3.51
CA ILE A 75 2.94 18.47 4.70
C ILE A 75 3.57 19.21 5.90
N GLN A 76 4.90 19.15 6.06
CA GLN A 76 5.64 19.95 7.04
C GLN A 76 5.30 21.46 6.93
N ALA A 77 5.36 22.01 5.72
CA ALA A 77 5.00 23.41 5.47
C ALA A 77 3.52 23.70 5.74
N GLN A 78 2.63 22.74 5.47
CA GLN A 78 1.20 22.87 5.77
C GLN A 78 0.93 23.00 7.28
N TRP A 79 1.62 22.23 8.13
CA TRP A 79 1.49 22.35 9.59
C TRP A 79 1.90 23.72 10.12
N ALA A 80 3.04 24.23 9.67
CA ALA A 80 3.53 25.55 10.06
C ALA A 80 2.66 26.69 9.49
N ALA A 81 2.10 26.55 8.29
CA ALA A 81 1.22 27.56 7.70
C ALA A 81 -0.17 27.61 8.36
N ARG A 82 -0.68 26.47 8.86
CA ARG A 82 -2.04 26.35 9.42
C ARG A 82 -2.22 26.97 10.82
N THR A 83 -1.15 27.49 11.40
CA THR A 83 -1.20 28.33 12.60
C THR A 83 -1.85 29.69 12.32
N ASP A 84 -2.05 30.06 11.04
CA ASP A 84 -2.83 31.23 10.61
C ASP A 84 -4.28 31.27 11.12
N LEU A 85 -4.84 30.12 11.51
CA LEU A 85 -6.17 30.00 12.13
C LEU A 85 -6.17 30.23 13.66
N PHE A 86 -5.02 30.51 14.27
CA PHE A 86 -4.80 30.64 15.71
C PHE A 86 -4.37 32.08 16.04
N ASP A 87 -4.68 32.53 17.25
CA ASP A 87 -4.02 33.71 17.81
C ASP A 87 -2.64 33.25 18.30
N LEU A 88 -1.57 33.77 17.72
CA LEU A 88 -0.20 33.44 18.13
C LEU A 88 0.35 34.39 19.19
N ASP A 89 -0.41 35.39 19.66
CA ASP A 89 0.00 36.31 20.73
C ASP A 89 1.40 36.93 20.46
N GLY A 90 1.63 37.31 19.20
CA GLY A 90 2.87 37.90 18.68
C GLY A 90 4.09 36.97 18.60
N LYS A 91 3.90 35.64 18.58
CA LYS A 91 4.97 34.62 18.64
C LYS A 91 5.21 33.91 17.30
N ASP A 92 4.83 34.52 16.18
CA ASP A 92 4.96 34.00 14.82
C ASP A 92 6.39 33.52 14.49
N ASP A 93 7.42 34.28 14.93
CA ASP A 93 8.84 33.94 14.79
C ASP A 93 9.27 32.65 15.53
N PHE A 94 8.41 32.07 16.37
CA PHE A 94 8.62 30.83 17.12
C PHE A 94 7.85 29.64 16.55
N ILE A 95 7.25 29.78 15.36
CA ILE A 95 6.78 28.67 14.53
C ILE A 95 7.88 28.35 13.51
N SER A 96 8.49 27.16 13.60
CA SER A 96 9.69 26.83 12.83
C SER A 96 9.52 25.59 11.96
N THR A 97 10.12 25.63 10.77
CA THR A 97 10.37 24.45 9.92
C THR A 97 11.88 24.17 9.73
N ASP A 98 12.74 24.84 10.49
CA ASP A 98 14.21 24.71 10.41
C ASP A 98 14.75 23.82 11.55
N PRO A 99 15.34 22.65 11.27
CA PRO A 99 16.04 21.81 12.24
C PRO A 99 17.11 22.57 13.06
N SER A 100 17.65 23.65 12.51
CA SER A 100 18.71 24.43 13.15
C SER A 100 18.21 25.46 14.16
N ASN A 101 16.93 25.84 14.10
CA ASN A 101 16.32 26.89 14.93
C ASN A 101 14.92 26.46 15.39
N PRO A 102 14.79 25.57 16.38
CA PRO A 102 13.48 25.11 16.86
C PRO A 102 12.76 26.22 17.66
N GLY A 103 11.43 26.14 17.71
CA GLY A 103 10.53 27.10 18.36
C GLY A 103 9.48 26.45 19.27
N LEU A 104 8.44 27.21 19.63
CA LEU A 104 7.27 26.71 20.40
C LEU A 104 6.52 25.61 19.64
N LEU A 105 6.45 25.74 18.31
CA LEU A 105 6.05 24.68 17.40
C LEU A 105 7.19 24.48 16.38
N THR A 106 7.73 23.28 16.30
CA THR A 106 8.74 22.92 15.30
C THR A 106 8.22 21.79 14.43
N SER A 107 7.93 22.05 13.16
CA SER A 107 7.48 21.03 12.20
C SER A 107 8.66 20.56 11.35
N LEU A 108 8.96 19.26 11.39
CA LEU A 108 10.07 18.61 10.67
C LEU A 108 9.58 17.38 9.90
N THR A 109 10.44 16.85 9.03
CA THR A 109 10.20 15.57 8.35
C THR A 109 10.81 14.40 9.11
N TYR A 110 10.21 13.20 9.07
CA TYR A 110 10.78 11.99 9.69
C TYR A 110 12.26 11.77 9.31
N GLN A 111 12.61 11.92 8.03
CA GLN A 111 13.97 11.71 7.52
C GLN A 111 15.01 12.64 8.16
N SER A 112 14.62 13.83 8.65
CA SER A 112 15.54 14.78 9.26
C SER A 112 16.18 14.27 10.56
N ILE A 113 15.51 13.34 11.27
CA ILE A 113 15.94 12.80 12.56
C ILE A 113 16.32 11.30 12.54
N THR A 114 16.20 10.60 11.40
CA THR A 114 16.35 9.12 11.32
C THR A 114 17.38 8.59 10.30
N MET A 115 18.41 9.34 9.90
CA MET A 115 19.33 8.94 8.81
C MET A 115 20.53 8.06 9.29
N PRO A 116 20.81 6.85 8.75
CA PRO A 116 21.81 5.90 9.30
C PRO A 116 23.24 5.87 8.65
N LYS A 117 24.18 5.12 9.26
CA LYS A 117 25.59 4.82 8.85
C LYS A 117 25.75 3.45 8.12
N ARG A 118 26.97 3.08 7.65
CA ARG A 118 27.27 1.84 6.86
C ARG A 118 28.54 1.07 7.33
N GLY A 119 28.52 -0.27 7.41
CA GLY A 119 29.72 -1.15 7.57
C GLY A 119 29.44 -2.55 8.18
N GLY A 120 30.40 -3.50 8.12
CA GLY A 120 30.29 -4.87 8.67
C GLY A 120 31.62 -5.41 9.26
N GLU A 121 32.01 -6.70 9.21
CA GLU A 121 31.46 -7.89 8.53
C GLU A 121 31.90 -9.20 9.26
N GLN A 122 30.98 -10.14 9.59
CA GLN A 122 31.25 -11.46 10.20
C GLN A 122 30.06 -12.44 10.00
N LEU A 123 29.66 -12.66 8.74
CA LEU A 123 28.23 -12.87 8.40
C LEU A 123 27.75 -14.32 8.22
N ASP A 124 28.64 -15.31 8.13
CA ASP A 124 28.29 -16.63 7.59
C ASP A 124 27.80 -17.61 8.64
N GLU A 125 28.52 -17.74 9.77
CA GLU A 125 28.12 -18.58 10.91
C GLU A 125 26.77 -18.08 11.47
N VAL A 126 26.67 -16.76 11.70
CA VAL A 126 25.43 -16.08 12.12
C VAL A 126 24.29 -16.23 11.09
N ALA A 127 24.59 -16.38 9.80
CA ALA A 127 23.55 -16.62 8.79
C ALA A 127 23.01 -18.05 8.81
N ILE A 128 23.82 -19.04 9.22
CA ILE A 128 23.38 -20.43 9.41
C ILE A 128 22.57 -20.56 10.69
N GLU A 129 23.01 -19.94 11.79
CA GLU A 129 22.25 -19.86 13.05
C GLU A 129 20.88 -19.19 12.82
N LEU A 130 20.83 -18.00 12.20
CA LEU A 130 19.59 -17.30 11.87
C LEU A 130 18.69 -18.08 10.89
N TRP A 131 19.26 -18.93 10.05
CA TRP A 131 18.50 -19.85 9.20
C TRP A 131 17.88 -20.97 10.05
N GLY A 132 18.65 -21.58 10.95
CA GLY A 132 18.18 -22.60 11.89
C GLY A 132 17.05 -22.10 12.79
N GLU A 133 17.23 -20.95 13.43
CA GLU A 133 16.18 -20.27 14.22
C GLU A 133 14.93 -20.01 13.38
N SER A 134 15.09 -19.54 12.14
CA SER A 134 13.98 -19.31 11.22
C SER A 134 13.24 -20.59 10.84
N LEU A 135 13.88 -21.77 10.84
CA LEU A 135 13.18 -23.05 10.64
C LEU A 135 12.35 -23.40 11.88
N ILE A 136 12.90 -23.21 13.09
CA ILE A 136 12.20 -23.49 14.36
C ILE A 136 10.98 -22.59 14.52
N VAL A 137 11.12 -21.28 14.32
CA VAL A 137 10.03 -20.29 14.45
C VAL A 137 8.87 -20.58 13.48
N ASN A 138 9.17 -21.01 12.25
CA ASN A 138 8.15 -21.39 11.27
C ASN A 138 7.54 -22.79 11.52
N GLY A 139 7.96 -23.52 12.56
CA GLY A 139 7.55 -24.90 12.81
C GLY A 139 8.08 -25.92 11.79
N GLU A 140 9.05 -25.52 10.97
CA GLU A 140 9.77 -26.34 10.00
C GLU A 140 10.91 -27.15 10.66
N ALA A 141 11.27 -26.83 11.92
CA ALA A 141 12.11 -27.62 12.82
C ALA A 141 11.53 -27.63 14.24
N ILE A 142 11.97 -28.55 15.10
CA ILE A 142 11.47 -28.68 16.50
C ILE A 142 12.50 -28.12 17.49
N ASP A 143 13.77 -28.22 17.13
CA ASP A 143 14.95 -27.92 17.91
C ASP A 143 16.12 -27.59 16.96
N GLU A 144 17.22 -27.09 17.52
CA GLU A 144 18.41 -26.68 16.78
C GLU A 144 19.05 -27.86 16.01
N ASP A 145 19.08 -29.05 16.63
CA ASP A 145 19.59 -30.28 16.01
C ASP A 145 18.78 -30.67 14.75
N SER A 146 17.45 -30.60 14.79
CA SER A 146 16.60 -30.90 13.62
C SER A 146 16.67 -29.80 12.55
N ALA A 147 16.90 -28.54 12.93
CA ALA A 147 17.13 -27.45 11.99
C ALA A 147 18.48 -27.61 11.27
N LEU A 148 19.55 -27.92 12.00
CA LEU A 148 20.88 -28.21 11.44
C LEU A 148 20.85 -29.44 10.54
N ALA A 149 20.19 -30.52 10.95
CA ALA A 149 20.03 -31.72 10.13
C ALA A 149 19.27 -31.42 8.81
N TRP A 150 18.31 -30.50 8.82
CA TRP A 150 17.62 -30.06 7.60
C TRP A 150 18.55 -29.26 6.67
N ILE A 151 19.32 -28.33 7.22
CA ILE A 151 20.26 -27.51 6.44
C ILE A 151 21.35 -28.41 5.83
N GLN A 152 21.85 -29.40 6.57
CA GLN A 152 22.81 -30.41 6.08
C GLN A 152 22.21 -31.34 5.02
N ASP A 153 20.95 -31.78 5.17
CA ASP A 153 20.23 -32.57 4.15
C ASP A 153 20.14 -31.79 2.83
N LEU A 154 19.90 -30.46 2.89
CA LEU A 154 19.93 -29.58 1.72
C LEU A 154 21.34 -29.33 1.18
N GLU A 155 22.37 -29.18 2.03
CA GLU A 155 23.76 -29.03 1.57
C GLU A 155 24.25 -30.25 0.78
N VAL A 156 23.86 -31.45 1.23
CA VAL A 156 24.22 -32.73 0.57
C VAL A 156 23.36 -33.00 -0.66
N LYS A 157 22.03 -32.83 -0.58
CA LYS A 157 21.12 -33.22 -1.69
C LYS A 157 20.83 -32.11 -2.68
N ASN A 158 20.91 -30.84 -2.31
CA ASN A 158 20.57 -29.70 -3.18
C ASN A 158 21.49 -28.50 -2.93
N ILE A 159 22.78 -28.69 -3.22
CA ILE A 159 23.85 -27.71 -2.97
C ILE A 159 23.62 -26.33 -3.62
N ASN A 160 22.90 -26.28 -4.74
CA ASN A 160 22.59 -25.03 -5.43
C ASN A 160 21.56 -24.21 -4.64
N TYR A 161 20.45 -24.84 -4.24
CA TYR A 161 19.46 -24.20 -3.38
C TYR A 161 20.08 -23.74 -2.06
N TYR A 162 20.90 -24.59 -1.43
CA TYR A 162 21.62 -24.24 -0.19
C TYR A 162 22.46 -22.95 -0.31
N LYS A 163 23.25 -22.80 -1.37
CA LYS A 163 24.08 -21.60 -1.61
C LYS A 163 23.24 -20.34 -1.80
N ASP A 164 22.16 -20.42 -2.56
CA ASP A 164 21.24 -19.29 -2.77
C ASP A 164 20.55 -18.88 -1.47
N ARG A 165 20.12 -19.84 -0.64
CA ARG A 165 19.52 -19.56 0.67
C ARG A 165 20.51 -18.94 1.65
N LEU A 166 21.74 -19.45 1.75
CA LEU A 166 22.78 -18.86 2.59
C LEU A 166 23.07 -17.39 2.21
N SER A 167 23.03 -17.05 0.92
CA SER A 167 23.14 -15.66 0.43
C SER A 167 22.03 -14.74 0.96
N VAL A 168 20.79 -15.24 1.06
CA VAL A 168 19.65 -14.48 1.62
C VAL A 168 19.82 -14.23 3.11
N TYR A 169 20.23 -15.23 3.90
CA TYR A 169 20.44 -15.02 5.34
C TYR A 169 21.66 -14.13 5.63
N ARG A 170 22.76 -14.23 4.86
CA ARG A 170 23.86 -13.24 4.88
C ARG A 170 23.39 -11.80 4.60
N LYS A 171 22.30 -11.60 3.87
CA LYS A 171 21.70 -10.27 3.67
C LYS A 171 20.89 -9.84 4.90
N LYS A 172 20.04 -10.73 5.44
CA LYS A 172 19.30 -10.48 6.69
C LYS A 172 20.23 -10.10 7.84
N VAL A 173 21.32 -10.83 8.07
CA VAL A 173 22.31 -10.52 9.12
C VAL A 173 22.89 -9.10 8.94
N ARG A 174 23.19 -8.66 7.71
CA ARG A 174 23.65 -7.28 7.45
C ARG A 174 22.59 -6.22 7.78
N GLU A 175 21.33 -6.50 7.47
CA GLU A 175 20.20 -5.63 7.84
C GLU A 175 20.01 -5.61 9.37
N ASP A 176 20.20 -6.75 10.05
CA ASP A 176 19.93 -6.90 11.47
C ASP A 176 21.02 -6.33 12.39
N PHE A 177 22.30 -6.46 12.00
CA PHE A 177 23.40 -5.69 12.61
C PHE A 177 23.17 -4.18 12.51
N SER A 178 22.47 -3.72 11.47
CA SER A 178 22.05 -2.32 11.32
C SER A 178 20.83 -1.96 12.18
N LYS A 179 20.03 -2.95 12.61
CA LYS A 179 18.86 -2.77 13.49
C LYS A 179 19.25 -2.76 14.98
N HIS A 180 20.11 -3.67 15.44
CA HIS A 180 20.26 -3.96 16.88
C HIS A 180 21.32 -3.15 17.65
N GLY A 181 22.28 -2.52 16.97
CA GLY A 181 23.22 -1.60 17.63
C GLY A 181 22.58 -0.25 17.96
N ASN A 182 22.41 0.04 19.26
CA ASN A 182 22.17 1.37 19.89
C ASN A 182 21.79 2.51 18.90
N ALA A 183 20.51 2.61 18.49
CA ALA A 183 20.17 3.19 17.19
C ALA A 183 20.52 4.69 17.07
N LEU A 184 20.40 5.46 18.15
CA LEU A 184 20.91 6.85 18.23
C LEU A 184 22.39 7.03 17.83
N TRP A 185 23.24 6.01 17.96
CA TRP A 185 24.64 6.05 17.55
C TRP A 185 24.87 5.70 16.07
N THR A 186 23.93 4.95 15.47
CA THR A 186 23.90 4.65 14.03
C THR A 186 23.50 5.87 13.21
N LEU A 187 22.87 6.88 13.83
CA LEU A 187 22.44 8.10 13.16
C LEU A 187 23.60 8.94 12.62
N HIS A 188 23.31 9.66 11.53
CA HIS A 188 24.15 10.69 10.94
C HIS A 188 24.22 11.93 11.85
N ASP A 189 25.38 12.60 11.84
CA ASP A 189 25.69 13.66 12.81
C ASP A 189 24.75 14.89 12.71
N SER A 190 24.08 15.10 11.56
CA SER A 190 23.06 16.14 11.38
C SER A 190 21.77 15.85 12.17
N SER A 191 21.29 14.61 12.12
CA SER A 191 20.09 14.18 12.86
C SER A 191 20.34 14.23 14.36
N ARG A 192 21.51 13.76 14.82
CA ARG A 192 21.91 13.84 16.23
C ARG A 192 21.94 15.28 16.76
N LYS A 193 22.58 16.21 16.04
CA LYS A 193 22.60 17.64 16.43
C LYS A 193 21.21 18.28 16.48
N THR A 194 20.29 17.81 15.64
CA THR A 194 18.89 18.27 15.64
C THR A 194 18.17 17.78 16.91
N LEU A 195 18.32 16.50 17.25
CA LEU A 195 17.77 15.93 18.49
C LEU A 195 18.33 16.59 19.75
N GLU A 196 19.64 16.86 19.80
CA GLU A 196 20.29 17.57 20.91
C GLU A 196 19.67 18.97 21.13
N LYS A 197 19.45 19.75 20.06
CA LYS A 197 18.79 21.07 20.14
C LYS A 197 17.33 21.00 20.58
N LEU A 198 16.57 20.02 20.09
CA LEU A 198 15.17 19.80 20.49
C LEU A 198 15.08 19.46 21.98
N LYS A 199 15.99 18.60 22.47
CA LYS A 199 16.08 18.27 23.90
C LYS A 199 16.42 19.47 24.77
N ASP A 200 17.37 20.31 24.35
CA ASP A 200 17.78 21.51 25.10
C ASP A 200 16.64 22.53 25.31
N ILE A 201 15.67 22.53 24.39
CA ILE A 201 14.45 23.36 24.43
C ILE A 201 13.34 22.75 25.30
N GLY A 202 13.37 21.44 25.56
CA GLY A 202 12.37 20.75 26.39
C GLY A 202 11.05 20.49 25.66
N ILE A 203 11.10 19.71 24.56
CA ILE A 203 9.90 19.22 23.87
C ILE A 203 9.01 18.44 24.85
N GLY A 204 7.80 18.96 25.11
CA GLY A 204 6.79 18.35 25.97
C GLY A 204 5.72 17.55 25.23
N MET A 205 5.62 17.72 23.90
CA MET A 205 4.68 17.00 23.05
C MET A 205 5.29 16.66 21.68
N ILE A 206 4.96 15.49 21.14
CA ILE A 206 5.28 15.07 19.77
C ILE A 206 3.97 14.79 19.02
N ILE A 207 3.74 15.47 17.91
CA ILE A 207 2.65 15.18 16.97
C ILE A 207 3.23 14.40 15.78
N LEU A 208 2.59 13.29 15.44
CA LEU A 208 3.04 12.35 14.41
C LEU A 208 1.96 12.27 13.33
N ASP A 209 2.17 12.96 12.21
CA ASP A 209 1.20 13.02 11.12
C ASP A 209 1.44 11.93 10.07
N GLU A 210 0.36 11.29 9.66
CA GLU A 210 0.35 10.01 8.94
C GLU A 210 1.18 8.93 9.69
N CYS A 211 0.93 8.81 11.00
CA CYS A 211 1.70 7.95 11.91
C CYS A 211 1.71 6.44 11.55
N HIS A 212 0.82 5.96 10.68
CA HIS A 212 0.86 4.58 10.18
C HIS A 212 2.16 4.24 9.43
N HIS A 213 2.90 5.25 8.93
CA HIS A 213 4.23 5.05 8.31
C HIS A 213 5.31 4.54 9.28
N LEU A 214 5.03 4.51 10.59
CA LEU A 214 6.03 4.24 11.63
C LEU A 214 6.32 2.76 11.87
N LEU A 215 5.56 1.85 11.25
CA LEU A 215 5.75 0.39 11.28
C LEU A 215 7.03 -0.13 10.59
N HIS A 216 7.88 0.77 10.09
CA HIS A 216 9.15 0.42 9.47
C HIS A 216 10.31 1.05 10.25
N HIS A 217 11.39 1.46 9.57
CA HIS A 217 12.64 1.93 10.17
C HIS A 217 12.50 3.05 11.24
N TRP A 218 11.41 3.82 11.21
CA TRP A 218 11.21 4.98 12.08
C TRP A 218 10.70 4.64 13.49
N GLY A 219 9.90 3.57 13.69
CA GLY A 219 9.26 3.28 14.98
C GLY A 219 10.26 3.10 16.13
N ARG A 220 11.35 2.35 15.90
CA ARG A 220 12.43 2.18 16.89
C ARG A 220 13.12 3.50 17.21
N VAL A 221 13.52 4.26 16.20
CA VAL A 221 14.23 5.54 16.41
C VAL A 221 13.34 6.53 17.16
N LEU A 222 12.04 6.56 16.87
CA LEU A 222 11.08 7.41 17.60
C LEU A 222 10.84 6.96 19.03
N THR A 223 10.92 5.67 19.33
CA THR A 223 10.88 5.16 20.71
C THR A 223 12.10 5.65 21.49
N GLU A 224 13.31 5.50 20.94
CA GLU A 224 14.55 6.02 21.54
C GLU A 224 14.54 7.56 21.66
N VAL A 225 13.93 8.28 20.70
CA VAL A 225 13.77 9.76 20.74
C VAL A 225 12.75 10.21 21.80
N ARG A 226 11.63 9.50 21.96
CA ARG A 226 10.62 9.75 23.00
C ARG A 226 11.26 9.64 24.39
N GLU A 227 12.02 8.57 24.62
CA GLU A 227 12.79 8.39 25.86
C GLU A 227 13.87 9.46 26.03
N PHE A 228 14.59 9.81 24.96
CA PHE A 228 15.61 10.85 24.98
C PHE A 228 15.06 12.23 25.37
N PHE A 229 13.82 12.56 25.02
CA PHE A 229 13.13 13.78 25.44
C PHE A 229 12.46 13.69 26.82
N GLY A 230 12.50 12.53 27.50
CA GLY A 230 11.92 12.35 28.83
C GLY A 230 10.47 11.89 28.85
N ASN A 231 10.02 11.18 27.80
CA ASN A 231 8.66 10.70 27.60
C ASN A 231 7.61 11.84 27.58
N PRO A 232 7.65 12.72 26.55
CA PRO A 232 6.61 13.70 26.27
C PRO A 232 5.28 13.05 25.86
N ILE A 233 4.21 13.84 25.81
CA ILE A 233 2.90 13.43 25.27
C ILE A 233 3.06 13.13 23.77
N VAL A 234 2.48 12.03 23.29
CA VAL A 234 2.51 11.63 21.88
C VAL A 234 1.09 11.66 21.31
N LEU A 235 0.89 12.43 20.23
CA LEU A 235 -0.34 12.44 19.45
C LEU A 235 -0.10 11.86 18.05
N GLY A 236 -0.54 10.63 17.83
CA GLY A 236 -0.63 10.00 16.52
C GLY A 236 -1.87 10.47 15.78
N LEU A 237 -1.67 11.04 14.58
CA LEU A 237 -2.74 11.41 13.66
C LEU A 237 -2.55 10.63 12.37
N THR A 238 -3.58 9.92 11.94
CA THR A 238 -3.53 9.16 10.67
C THR A 238 -4.85 9.21 9.93
N ALA A 239 -4.82 9.14 8.59
CA ALA A 239 -6.03 8.90 7.81
C ALA A 239 -6.60 7.48 8.04
N THR A 240 -5.74 6.55 8.44
CA THR A 240 -6.03 5.12 8.51
C THR A 240 -5.17 4.39 9.52
N PRO A 241 -5.75 3.45 10.28
CA PRO A 241 -4.96 2.63 11.18
C PRO A 241 -4.05 1.68 10.39
N PRO A 242 -2.94 1.23 11.00
CA PRO A 242 -2.11 0.16 10.45
C PRO A 242 -2.88 -1.15 10.26
N ASP A 243 -2.62 -1.86 9.16
CA ASP A 243 -3.03 -3.26 8.99
C ASP A 243 -1.94 -4.20 9.54
N PHE A 244 -1.99 -4.46 10.84
CA PHE A 244 -0.98 -5.27 11.56
C PHE A 244 -0.73 -6.65 10.94
N GLN A 245 -1.65 -7.20 10.13
CA GLN A 245 -1.48 -8.50 9.47
C GLN A 245 -0.42 -8.50 8.34
N GLN A 246 0.04 -7.31 7.91
CA GLN A 246 1.03 -7.18 6.82
C GLN A 246 2.47 -6.95 7.29
N TYR A 247 2.73 -6.97 8.61
CA TYR A 247 4.02 -6.60 9.22
C TYR A 247 4.61 -7.73 10.08
N GLU A 248 5.92 -7.67 10.37
CA GLU A 248 6.55 -8.60 11.32
C GLU A 248 5.97 -8.36 12.74
N GLU A 249 5.71 -9.42 13.50
CA GLU A 249 5.03 -9.33 14.81
C GLU A 249 5.71 -8.32 15.76
N GLY A 250 7.04 -8.26 15.75
CA GLY A 250 7.82 -7.30 16.55
C GLY A 250 7.67 -5.83 16.11
N ASP A 251 7.35 -5.54 14.85
CA ASP A 251 7.02 -4.17 14.40
C ASP A 251 5.59 -3.78 14.77
N ALA A 252 4.65 -4.74 14.67
CA ALA A 252 3.26 -4.55 15.11
C ALA A 252 3.17 -4.28 16.63
N GLN A 253 3.87 -5.09 17.45
CA GLN A 253 3.92 -4.93 18.90
C GLN A 253 4.56 -3.59 19.28
N ARG A 254 5.71 -3.22 18.69
CA ARG A 254 6.35 -1.91 18.93
C ARG A 254 5.43 -0.74 18.63
N TYR A 255 4.62 -0.83 17.58
CA TYR A 255 3.65 0.22 17.25
C TYR A 255 2.56 0.35 18.32
N GLN A 256 2.00 -0.78 18.77
CA GLN A 256 1.00 -0.81 19.85
C GLN A 256 1.57 -0.30 21.18
N GLU A 257 2.81 -0.66 21.53
CA GLU A 257 3.53 -0.13 22.71
C GLU A 257 3.88 1.38 22.60
N PHE A 258 3.88 1.92 21.38
CA PHE A 258 4.20 3.33 21.15
C PHE A 258 2.96 4.23 21.11
N PHE A 259 1.83 3.72 20.57
CA PHE A 259 0.59 4.48 20.37
C PHE A 259 -0.58 4.09 21.28
N GLY A 260 -0.60 2.89 21.84
CA GLY A 260 -1.81 2.33 22.46
C GLY A 260 -2.78 1.73 21.45
N GLU A 261 -4.05 1.65 21.82
CA GLU A 261 -5.13 1.28 20.90
C GLU A 261 -5.47 2.48 19.97
N ILE A 262 -6.67 2.51 19.38
CA ILE A 262 -7.16 3.67 18.63
C ILE A 262 -8.25 4.30 19.50
N ASP A 263 -7.94 5.44 20.11
CA ASP A 263 -8.83 6.08 21.09
C ASP A 263 -10.06 6.66 20.38
N TYR A 264 -9.91 7.08 19.12
CA TYR A 264 -11.05 7.56 18.31
C TYR A 264 -10.85 7.41 16.80
N GLU A 265 -11.81 6.78 16.12
CA GLU A 265 -11.97 6.79 14.65
C GLU A 265 -13.17 7.65 14.25
N VAL A 266 -12.97 8.67 13.40
CA VAL A 266 -14.06 9.49 12.84
C VAL A 266 -14.70 8.78 11.64
N PRO A 267 -15.97 8.33 11.70
CA PRO A 267 -16.60 7.66 10.56
C PRO A 267 -16.88 8.64 9.42
N VAL A 268 -16.55 8.27 8.18
CA VAL A 268 -16.84 9.08 6.99
C VAL A 268 -18.33 9.45 6.87
N PRO A 269 -19.30 8.53 7.10
CA PRO A 269 -20.72 8.88 7.04
C PRO A 269 -21.15 9.97 8.03
N ALA A 270 -20.50 10.06 9.20
CA ALA A 270 -20.79 11.14 10.16
C ALA A 270 -20.34 12.50 9.62
N LEU A 271 -19.20 12.56 8.92
CA LEU A 271 -18.73 13.79 8.26
C LEU A 271 -19.63 14.21 7.10
N VAL A 272 -20.21 13.25 6.36
CA VAL A 272 -21.20 13.52 5.30
C VAL A 272 -22.51 14.05 5.90
N ARG A 273 -23.06 13.36 6.90
CA ARG A 273 -24.30 13.77 7.61
C ARG A 273 -24.18 15.17 8.20
N ASP A 274 -23.01 15.49 8.77
CA ASP A 274 -22.75 16.79 9.39
C ASP A 274 -22.32 17.87 8.36
N ALA A 275 -22.51 17.61 7.06
CA ALA A 275 -22.18 18.49 5.93
C ALA A 275 -20.73 19.03 5.93
N ASN A 276 -19.77 18.20 6.39
CA ASN A 276 -18.33 18.47 6.33
C ASN A 276 -17.64 17.80 5.12
N LEU A 277 -18.28 16.80 4.53
CA LEU A 277 -17.93 16.13 3.29
C LEU A 277 -19.18 16.02 2.40
N ALA A 278 -19.00 15.92 1.09
CA ALA A 278 -20.07 15.73 0.12
C ALA A 278 -20.65 14.31 0.20
N PRO A 279 -21.96 14.10 -0.03
CA PRO A 279 -22.51 12.77 -0.25
C PRO A 279 -21.83 12.06 -1.41
N TYR A 280 -21.66 10.75 -1.31
CA TYR A 280 -20.95 9.97 -2.31
C TYR A 280 -21.55 8.57 -2.46
N GLN A 281 -21.25 7.96 -3.60
CA GLN A 281 -21.49 6.55 -3.87
C GLN A 281 -20.25 5.94 -4.50
N ASP A 282 -19.98 4.67 -4.17
CA ASP A 282 -18.92 3.89 -4.77
C ASP A 282 -19.54 2.89 -5.76
N LEU A 283 -19.02 2.84 -6.99
CA LEU A 283 -19.61 2.14 -8.13
C LEU A 283 -18.57 1.20 -8.75
N ALA A 284 -19.06 0.10 -9.33
CA ALA A 284 -18.23 -0.96 -9.91
C ALA A 284 -18.59 -1.19 -11.37
N PHE A 285 -17.59 -1.14 -12.27
CA PHE A 285 -17.75 -1.47 -13.68
C PHE A 285 -16.95 -2.73 -14.02
N PHE A 286 -17.65 -3.79 -14.45
CA PHE A 286 -17.02 -5.07 -14.77
C PHE A 286 -16.64 -5.18 -16.24
N VAL A 287 -15.41 -5.63 -16.52
CA VAL A 287 -14.89 -5.90 -17.86
C VAL A 287 -14.29 -7.30 -17.94
N ARG A 288 -14.06 -7.78 -19.17
CA ARG A 288 -13.23 -8.96 -19.44
C ARG A 288 -11.94 -8.51 -20.15
N PRO A 289 -10.84 -9.28 -20.11
CA PRO A 289 -9.67 -8.98 -20.94
C PRO A 289 -10.02 -9.05 -22.43
N SER A 290 -9.22 -8.41 -23.28
CA SER A 290 -9.36 -8.53 -24.74
C SER A 290 -9.07 -9.96 -25.21
N GLN A 291 -9.45 -10.31 -26.45
CA GLN A 291 -9.24 -11.66 -26.97
C GLN A 291 -7.74 -12.09 -26.97
N ASN A 292 -6.81 -11.16 -27.22
CA ASN A 292 -5.38 -11.46 -27.21
C ASN A 292 -4.89 -11.72 -25.78
N GLU A 293 -5.35 -10.93 -24.81
CA GLU A 293 -5.06 -11.11 -23.38
C GLU A 293 -5.66 -12.43 -22.87
N LEU A 294 -6.91 -12.76 -23.23
CA LEU A 294 -7.59 -14.02 -22.91
C LEU A 294 -6.84 -15.24 -23.47
N ASN A 295 -6.38 -15.19 -24.73
CA ASN A 295 -5.63 -16.28 -25.34
C ASN A 295 -4.33 -16.59 -24.57
N TYR A 296 -3.60 -15.55 -24.11
CA TYR A 296 -2.41 -15.73 -23.28
C TYR A 296 -2.74 -16.30 -21.91
N VAL A 297 -3.81 -15.82 -21.26
CA VAL A 297 -4.24 -16.36 -19.95
C VAL A 297 -4.64 -17.84 -20.09
N SER A 298 -5.35 -18.22 -21.15
CA SER A 298 -5.66 -19.63 -21.47
C SER A 298 -4.39 -20.46 -21.60
N GLN A 299 -3.42 -20.03 -22.41
CA GLN A 299 -2.17 -20.77 -22.60
C GLN A 299 -1.44 -21.00 -21.26
N VAL A 300 -1.40 -20.00 -20.36
CA VAL A 300 -0.78 -20.15 -19.03
C VAL A 300 -1.57 -21.13 -18.13
N ASP A 301 -2.90 -21.19 -18.26
CA ASP A 301 -3.74 -22.14 -17.53
C ASP A 301 -3.54 -23.58 -18.06
N ASP A 302 -3.53 -23.75 -19.38
CA ASP A 302 -3.27 -25.02 -20.07
C ASP A 302 -1.88 -25.57 -19.69
N GLU A 303 -0.83 -24.75 -19.79
CA GLU A 303 0.54 -25.12 -19.40
C GLU A 303 0.70 -25.41 -17.89
N PHE A 304 -0.17 -24.86 -17.04
CA PHE A 304 -0.23 -25.22 -15.62
C PHE A 304 -0.94 -26.56 -15.42
N GLN A 305 -2.04 -26.81 -16.13
CA GLN A 305 -2.76 -28.08 -16.07
C GLN A 305 -1.91 -29.25 -16.59
N GLU A 306 -1.15 -29.09 -17.68
CA GLU A 306 -0.21 -30.10 -18.18
C GLU A 306 0.80 -30.55 -17.10
N ILE A 307 1.27 -29.60 -16.28
CA ILE A 307 2.19 -29.89 -15.18
C ILE A 307 1.48 -30.59 -14.02
N LEU A 308 0.26 -30.17 -13.65
CA LEU A 308 -0.52 -30.90 -12.65
C LEU A 308 -0.71 -32.37 -13.06
N ASP A 309 -1.09 -32.60 -14.32
CA ASP A 309 -1.25 -33.94 -14.89
C ASP A 309 0.07 -34.72 -14.89
N ASP A 310 1.22 -34.04 -15.04
CA ASP A 310 2.54 -34.67 -14.96
C ASP A 310 2.99 -35.02 -13.54
N LEU A 311 2.60 -34.22 -12.53
CA LEU A 311 2.86 -34.53 -11.12
C LEU A 311 2.08 -35.76 -10.63
N HIS A 312 0.99 -36.14 -11.32
CA HIS A 312 0.23 -37.37 -11.07
C HIS A 312 0.80 -38.63 -11.73
N LYS A 313 1.78 -38.52 -12.64
CA LYS A 313 2.36 -39.68 -13.33
C LYS A 313 3.49 -40.31 -12.51
N GLU A 314 3.56 -41.64 -12.56
CA GLU A 314 4.74 -42.38 -12.08
C GLU A 314 5.97 -42.02 -12.91
N GLN A 315 7.03 -41.61 -12.22
CA GLN A 315 8.31 -41.27 -12.83
C GLN A 315 9.19 -42.52 -12.89
N LEU A 316 9.89 -42.71 -14.01
CA LEU A 316 10.64 -43.93 -14.30
C LEU A 316 12.15 -43.82 -14.03
N HIS A 317 12.62 -42.71 -13.46
CA HIS A 317 14.02 -42.53 -13.08
C HIS A 317 14.30 -43.08 -11.68
N ASP A 318 15.57 -43.43 -11.43
CA ASP A 318 16.01 -43.88 -10.11
C ASP A 318 15.74 -42.83 -9.03
N ASN A 319 15.45 -43.33 -7.82
CA ASN A 319 15.15 -42.54 -6.61
C ASN A 319 14.05 -41.47 -6.76
N ALA A 320 13.14 -41.62 -7.74
CA ALA A 320 12.05 -40.68 -7.95
C ALA A 320 11.14 -40.53 -6.72
N ILE A 321 10.69 -39.29 -6.48
CA ILE A 321 9.62 -39.04 -5.53
C ILE A 321 8.30 -39.70 -6.00
N LEU A 322 7.45 -40.08 -5.03
CA LEU A 322 6.11 -40.58 -5.33
C LEU A 322 5.26 -39.52 -6.07
N PRO A 323 4.37 -39.92 -7.00
CA PRO A 323 3.36 -39.03 -7.59
C PRO A 323 2.57 -38.26 -6.54
N LEU A 324 2.07 -37.07 -6.90
CA LEU A 324 1.48 -36.10 -5.99
C LEU A 324 0.41 -36.70 -5.06
N ASP A 325 -0.57 -37.43 -5.60
CA ASP A 325 -1.62 -38.11 -4.83
C ASP A 325 -1.04 -39.16 -3.86
N LYS A 326 -0.16 -40.05 -4.33
CA LYS A 326 0.50 -41.07 -3.51
C LYS A 326 1.38 -40.46 -2.42
N TRP A 327 2.07 -39.37 -2.72
CA TRP A 327 2.90 -38.63 -1.78
C TRP A 327 2.06 -37.94 -0.70
N VAL A 328 0.98 -37.27 -1.09
CA VAL A 328 0.06 -36.59 -0.16
C VAL A 328 -0.63 -37.62 0.76
N PHE A 329 -1.07 -38.76 0.20
CA PHE A 329 -1.60 -39.87 0.99
C PHE A 329 -0.59 -40.36 2.03
N LYS A 330 0.66 -40.65 1.60
CA LYS A 330 1.73 -41.07 2.51
C LYS A 330 2.06 -40.00 3.56
N ALA A 331 2.08 -38.72 3.21
CA ALA A 331 2.34 -37.63 4.14
C ALA A 331 1.27 -37.53 5.25
N LEU A 332 -0.01 -37.72 4.90
CA LEU A 332 -1.11 -37.78 5.87
C LEU A 332 -1.18 -39.10 6.66
N GLU A 333 -0.66 -40.21 6.13
CA GLU A 333 -0.56 -41.48 6.85
C GLU A 333 0.56 -41.44 7.91
N GLU A 334 1.76 -41.02 7.47
CA GLU A 334 2.99 -41.00 8.26
C GLU A 334 2.98 -39.89 9.31
N ARG A 335 2.33 -38.73 9.05
CA ARG A 335 2.26 -37.57 9.96
C ARG A 335 3.61 -37.23 10.60
N LYS A 336 4.68 -37.22 9.80
CA LYS A 336 6.02 -36.94 10.30
C LYS A 336 6.15 -35.46 10.66
N SER A 337 6.52 -35.24 11.91
CA SER A 337 7.14 -34.00 12.38
C SER A 337 8.46 -33.72 11.64
N PRO A 338 8.99 -32.49 11.68
CA PRO A 338 10.30 -32.18 11.10
C PRO A 338 11.44 -33.10 11.57
N GLY A 339 11.46 -33.46 12.85
CA GLY A 339 12.41 -34.43 13.43
C GLY A 339 12.10 -35.90 13.12
N GLY A 340 11.26 -36.19 12.11
CA GLY A 340 10.95 -37.54 11.62
C GLY A 340 10.05 -38.39 12.51
N LYS A 341 9.64 -37.91 13.70
CA LYS A 341 8.71 -38.62 14.60
C LYS A 341 7.28 -38.55 14.06
N LYS A 342 6.54 -39.66 14.12
CA LYS A 342 5.11 -39.74 13.79
C LYS A 342 4.28 -39.03 14.85
N GLU A 343 3.34 -38.20 14.42
CA GLU A 343 2.42 -37.44 15.27
C GLU A 343 0.99 -37.97 15.21
N GLU A 344 0.23 -37.71 16.28
CA GLU A 344 -1.23 -37.90 16.28
C GLU A 344 -1.93 -36.82 15.46
N TRP A 345 -3.14 -37.13 14.96
CA TRP A 345 -3.87 -36.24 14.05
C TRP A 345 -4.07 -34.82 14.61
N GLU A 346 -4.42 -34.70 15.89
CA GLU A 346 -4.66 -33.41 16.57
C GLU A 346 -3.40 -32.54 16.65
N GLN A 347 -2.23 -33.15 16.81
CA GLN A 347 -0.94 -32.44 16.84
C GLN A 347 -0.56 -32.00 15.41
N PHE A 348 -0.74 -32.90 14.44
CA PHE A 348 -0.43 -32.63 13.04
C PHE A 348 -1.28 -31.49 12.47
N ILE A 349 -2.60 -31.49 12.69
CA ILE A 349 -3.49 -30.43 12.18
C ILE A 349 -3.23 -29.07 12.87
N LYS A 350 -2.83 -29.05 14.14
CA LYS A 350 -2.52 -27.81 14.87
C LYS A 350 -1.34 -27.06 14.24
N ARG A 351 -0.33 -27.78 13.71
CA ARG A 351 0.83 -27.16 13.04
C ARG A 351 0.64 -27.01 11.53
N ASN A 352 -0.05 -27.95 10.88
CA ASN A 352 -0.13 -28.05 9.42
C ASN A 352 -1.56 -27.80 8.88
N SER A 353 -2.40 -27.01 9.56
CA SER A 353 -3.85 -26.85 9.29
C SER A 353 -4.19 -26.68 7.80
N ALA A 354 -3.61 -25.67 7.14
CA ALA A 354 -3.85 -25.40 5.72
C ALA A 354 -3.50 -26.58 4.80
N PHE A 355 -2.40 -27.30 5.07
CA PHE A 355 -2.03 -28.50 4.32
C PHE A 355 -2.95 -29.69 4.65
N ALA A 356 -3.31 -29.89 5.92
CA ALA A 356 -4.15 -30.98 6.37
C ALA A 356 -5.60 -30.85 5.85
N ASP A 357 -6.12 -29.63 5.75
CA ASP A 357 -7.45 -29.36 5.20
C ASP A 357 -7.48 -29.50 3.68
N ALA A 358 -6.54 -28.83 3.00
CA ALA A 358 -6.43 -28.90 1.54
C ALA A 358 -6.12 -30.33 1.05
N SER A 359 -5.22 -31.06 1.70
CA SER A 359 -4.86 -32.43 1.31
C SER A 359 -6.01 -33.41 1.43
N ARG A 360 -6.87 -33.24 2.44
CA ARG A 360 -8.08 -34.07 2.60
C ARG A 360 -9.08 -33.81 1.49
N ALA A 361 -9.34 -32.55 1.16
CA ALA A 361 -10.20 -32.20 0.03
C ALA A 361 -9.58 -32.66 -1.32
N PHE A 362 -8.27 -32.53 -1.48
CA PHE A 362 -7.54 -32.97 -2.66
C PHE A 362 -7.64 -34.49 -2.89
N LEU A 363 -7.34 -35.32 -1.88
CA LEU A 363 -7.40 -36.79 -2.02
C LEU A 363 -8.82 -37.31 -2.26
N ILE A 364 -9.83 -36.76 -1.59
CA ILE A 364 -11.23 -37.14 -1.84
C ILE A 364 -11.63 -36.87 -3.30
N ASN A 365 -11.15 -35.78 -3.91
CA ASN A 365 -11.45 -35.48 -5.31
C ASN A 365 -10.55 -36.22 -6.32
N ALA A 366 -9.29 -36.50 -5.96
CA ALA A 366 -8.32 -37.15 -6.85
C ALA A 366 -8.43 -38.68 -6.88
N ILE A 367 -8.65 -39.33 -5.73
CA ILE A 367 -8.65 -40.79 -5.57
C ILE A 367 -9.84 -41.35 -4.77
N GLY A 368 -10.65 -40.51 -4.13
CA GLY A 368 -11.86 -40.93 -3.42
C GLY A 368 -11.66 -41.56 -2.04
N ASP A 369 -10.43 -41.56 -1.50
CA ASP A 369 -10.07 -42.24 -0.24
C ASP A 369 -9.09 -41.42 0.62
N LEU A 370 -8.95 -41.78 1.90
CA LEU A 370 -8.09 -41.13 2.89
C LEU A 370 -7.33 -42.16 3.74
N PRO A 371 -6.11 -41.84 4.23
CA PRO A 371 -5.36 -42.75 5.10
C PRO A 371 -6.09 -43.09 6.40
N THR A 372 -5.78 -44.27 6.95
CA THR A 372 -6.40 -44.72 8.20
C THR A 372 -6.09 -43.77 9.37
N GLY A 373 -7.14 -43.34 10.06
CA GLY A 373 -7.04 -42.37 11.16
C GLY A 373 -6.92 -40.91 10.70
N VAL A 374 -7.32 -40.58 9.47
CA VAL A 374 -7.54 -39.22 8.96
C VAL A 374 -9.05 -38.94 8.89
N PRO A 375 -9.60 -37.95 9.61
CA PRO A 375 -11.03 -37.64 9.55
C PRO A 375 -11.43 -37.05 8.19
N HIS A 376 -12.62 -37.41 7.70
CA HIS A 376 -13.18 -36.83 6.46
C HIS A 376 -13.28 -35.29 6.54
N PRO A 377 -13.01 -34.55 5.45
CA PRO A 377 -13.17 -33.09 5.44
C PRO A 377 -14.66 -32.69 5.55
N PRO A 378 -14.98 -31.60 6.26
CA PRO A 378 -16.35 -31.05 6.28
C PRO A 378 -16.77 -30.51 4.90
N ASN A 379 -18.07 -30.59 4.59
CA ASN A 379 -18.63 -30.26 3.27
C ASN A 379 -18.17 -28.90 2.71
N HIS A 380 -18.08 -27.85 3.52
CA HIS A 380 -17.65 -26.52 3.04
C HIS A 380 -16.22 -26.50 2.44
N LEU A 381 -15.34 -27.44 2.81
CA LEU A 381 -14.02 -27.60 2.16
C LEU A 381 -14.10 -28.32 0.81
N LEU A 382 -15.13 -29.17 0.62
CA LEU A 382 -15.44 -29.82 -0.65
C LEU A 382 -16.19 -28.87 -1.59
N ASP A 383 -17.11 -28.07 -1.06
CA ASP A 383 -17.86 -27.05 -1.80
C ASP A 383 -16.93 -25.92 -2.31
N ASN A 384 -15.87 -25.61 -1.56
CA ASN A 384 -14.82 -24.65 -1.93
C ASN A 384 -13.94 -25.07 -3.14
N TYR A 385 -14.19 -26.23 -3.77
CA TYR A 385 -13.45 -26.67 -4.97
C TYR A 385 -13.62 -25.71 -6.17
N GLN A 386 -14.62 -24.83 -6.14
CA GLN A 386 -14.75 -23.69 -7.07
C GLN A 386 -13.48 -22.79 -7.09
N ASN A 387 -12.71 -22.73 -6.00
CA ASN A 387 -11.41 -22.09 -5.96
C ASN A 387 -10.29 -23.14 -5.92
N LYS A 388 -10.02 -23.76 -7.07
CA LYS A 388 -9.02 -24.82 -7.26
C LYS A 388 -7.64 -24.46 -6.68
N LEU A 389 -7.21 -23.19 -6.75
CA LEU A 389 -5.95 -22.74 -6.13
C LEU A 389 -5.97 -22.76 -4.60
N ALA A 390 -7.10 -22.53 -3.94
CA ALA A 390 -7.15 -22.58 -2.47
C ALA A 390 -6.75 -23.97 -1.92
N ILE A 391 -7.04 -25.03 -2.66
CA ILE A 391 -6.65 -26.41 -2.36
C ILE A 391 -5.25 -26.74 -2.92
N LEU A 392 -4.99 -26.43 -4.19
CA LEU A 392 -3.71 -26.77 -4.81
C LEU A 392 -2.53 -26.04 -4.17
N ARG A 393 -2.70 -24.81 -3.67
CA ARG A 393 -1.60 -24.03 -3.07
C ARG A 393 -0.96 -24.76 -1.87
N PRO A 394 -1.65 -25.08 -0.76
CA PRO A 394 -1.01 -25.79 0.37
C PRO A 394 -0.47 -27.18 -0.02
N VAL A 395 -1.15 -27.88 -0.93
CA VAL A 395 -0.76 -29.23 -1.39
C VAL A 395 0.56 -29.19 -2.18
N LEU A 396 0.65 -28.34 -3.21
CA LEU A 396 1.85 -28.18 -4.04
C LEU A 396 3.00 -27.57 -3.23
N ASP A 397 2.72 -26.63 -2.33
CA ASP A 397 3.72 -26.07 -1.40
C ASP A 397 4.45 -27.17 -0.62
N ARG A 398 3.67 -28.05 0.04
CA ARG A 398 4.24 -29.16 0.81
C ARG A 398 4.98 -30.14 -0.08
N TYR A 399 4.40 -30.53 -1.21
CA TYR A 399 5.00 -31.49 -2.14
C TYR A 399 6.32 -30.98 -2.73
N VAL A 400 6.39 -29.70 -3.12
CA VAL A 400 7.62 -29.08 -3.64
C VAL A 400 8.67 -28.96 -2.54
N ARG A 401 8.32 -28.47 -1.35
CA ARG A 401 9.30 -28.22 -0.27
C ARG A 401 9.80 -29.49 0.43
N TYR A 402 8.94 -30.48 0.65
CA TYR A 402 9.25 -31.70 1.41
C TYR A 402 9.42 -32.95 0.55
N GLY A 403 8.86 -32.98 -0.65
CA GLY A 403 9.04 -34.06 -1.61
C GLY A 403 10.15 -33.70 -2.60
N LEU A 404 9.79 -32.96 -3.64
CA LEU A 404 10.65 -32.72 -4.80
C LEU A 404 12.02 -32.11 -4.44
N ARG A 405 12.08 -30.98 -3.72
CA ARG A 405 13.36 -30.31 -3.37
C ARG A 405 14.30 -31.11 -2.45
N ARG A 406 13.78 -32.14 -1.76
CA ARG A 406 14.51 -33.03 -0.85
C ARG A 406 14.71 -34.44 -1.40
N SER A 407 14.29 -34.69 -2.63
CA SER A 407 14.57 -35.93 -3.37
C SER A 407 16.08 -36.09 -3.60
N GLU A 408 16.51 -37.32 -3.81
CA GLU A 408 17.88 -37.65 -4.21
C GLU A 408 18.10 -37.53 -5.73
N SER A 409 17.03 -37.30 -6.50
CA SER A 409 17.08 -37.09 -7.96
C SER A 409 17.15 -35.62 -8.34
N GLU A 410 18.12 -35.23 -9.16
CA GLU A 410 18.22 -33.89 -9.75
C GLU A 410 17.01 -33.56 -10.65
N LEU A 411 16.40 -34.56 -11.30
CA LEU A 411 15.20 -34.38 -12.13
C LEU A 411 13.98 -33.96 -11.30
N ASP A 412 13.89 -34.40 -10.03
CA ASP A 412 12.86 -33.92 -9.11
C ASP A 412 13.12 -32.47 -8.69
N HIS A 413 14.38 -32.02 -8.64
CA HIS A 413 14.71 -30.62 -8.36
C HIS A 413 14.37 -29.72 -9.56
N GLU A 414 14.63 -30.16 -10.78
CA GLU A 414 14.20 -29.48 -12.01
C GLU A 414 12.66 -29.36 -12.05
N LYS A 415 11.95 -30.44 -11.72
CA LYS A 415 10.49 -30.45 -11.59
C LYS A 415 9.99 -29.53 -10.46
N ALA A 416 10.68 -29.44 -9.32
CA ALA A 416 10.38 -28.48 -8.26
C ALA A 416 10.45 -27.03 -8.75
N GLU A 417 11.48 -26.71 -9.52
CA GLU A 417 11.70 -25.37 -10.06
C GLU A 417 10.66 -25.05 -11.15
N LEU A 418 10.36 -25.98 -12.06
CA LEU A 418 9.31 -25.83 -13.07
C LEU A 418 7.93 -25.56 -12.45
N VAL A 419 7.52 -26.32 -11.42
CA VAL A 419 6.28 -26.08 -10.67
C VAL A 419 6.30 -24.70 -9.99
N THR A 420 7.45 -24.32 -9.40
CA THR A 420 7.62 -23.00 -8.75
C THR A 420 7.49 -21.86 -9.76
N GLN A 421 8.06 -22.00 -10.96
CA GLN A 421 7.98 -21.01 -12.05
C GLN A 421 6.57 -20.90 -12.62
N ARG A 422 5.84 -22.00 -12.77
CA ARG A 422 4.48 -22.00 -13.34
C ARG A 422 3.43 -21.46 -12.37
N LEU A 423 3.52 -21.80 -11.09
CA LEU A 423 2.73 -21.11 -10.06
C LEU A 423 3.03 -19.60 -10.01
N ARG A 424 4.29 -19.19 -10.26
CA ARG A 424 4.68 -17.77 -10.32
C ARG A 424 3.97 -17.05 -11.46
N MET A 425 3.68 -17.70 -12.59
CA MET A 425 2.86 -17.13 -13.68
C MET A 425 1.40 -16.88 -13.25
N LEU A 426 0.91 -17.62 -12.25
CA LEU A 426 -0.41 -17.47 -11.61
C LEU A 426 -0.38 -16.63 -10.31
N GLY A 427 0.68 -15.85 -10.08
CA GLY A 427 0.75 -14.90 -8.95
C GLY A 427 1.10 -15.52 -7.60
N THR A 428 1.64 -16.74 -7.59
CA THR A 428 1.97 -17.49 -6.37
C THR A 428 3.37 -18.08 -6.44
N GLN A 429 4.26 -17.84 -5.47
CA GLN A 429 5.59 -18.47 -5.46
C GLN A 429 5.78 -19.34 -4.22
N ILE A 430 6.25 -20.58 -4.41
CA ILE A 430 6.67 -21.48 -3.32
C ILE A 430 8.07 -21.06 -2.87
N THR A 431 8.17 -20.46 -1.69
CA THR A 431 9.45 -20.03 -1.10
C THR A 431 10.03 -21.12 -0.21
N GLU A 432 10.86 -20.77 0.79
CA GLU A 432 11.28 -21.73 1.84
C GLU A 432 10.21 -21.83 2.93
N THR A 433 9.69 -20.69 3.39
CA THR A 433 8.75 -20.57 4.52
C THR A 433 7.29 -20.76 4.08
N GLY A 434 7.05 -21.55 3.03
CA GLY A 434 5.74 -21.71 2.40
C GLY A 434 5.50 -20.82 1.17
N ILE A 435 4.25 -20.81 0.72
CA ILE A 435 3.76 -19.99 -0.38
C ILE A 435 3.70 -18.51 0.00
N ARG A 436 4.07 -17.65 -0.96
CA ARG A 436 3.84 -16.21 -0.90
C ARG A 436 3.18 -15.70 -2.20
N PRO A 437 2.30 -14.69 -2.15
CA PRO A 437 1.86 -13.97 -3.34
C PRO A 437 3.07 -13.33 -4.05
N CYS A 438 3.02 -13.25 -5.37
CA CYS A 438 4.06 -12.60 -6.17
C CYS A 438 3.45 -11.88 -7.38
N ALA A 439 4.20 -10.94 -7.96
CA ALA A 439 3.82 -10.32 -9.23
C ALA A 439 3.90 -11.36 -10.36
N SER A 440 2.89 -11.38 -11.23
CA SER A 440 2.80 -12.33 -12.34
C SER A 440 2.22 -11.72 -13.61
N PRO A 441 2.50 -12.31 -14.80
CA PRO A 441 1.91 -11.87 -16.06
C PRO A 441 0.39 -11.93 -16.08
N VAL A 442 -0.22 -13.04 -15.64
CA VAL A 442 -1.70 -13.15 -15.57
C VAL A 442 -2.28 -12.13 -14.60
N GLY A 443 -1.69 -11.97 -13.40
CA GLY A 443 -2.14 -10.96 -12.44
C GLY A 443 -1.95 -9.52 -12.93
N ARG A 444 -0.99 -9.29 -13.83
CA ARG A 444 -0.75 -7.99 -14.51
C ARG A 444 -1.79 -7.73 -15.59
N ILE A 445 -2.13 -8.74 -16.40
CA ILE A 445 -3.22 -8.67 -17.38
C ILE A 445 -4.54 -8.38 -16.66
N MET A 446 -4.90 -9.14 -15.62
CA MET A 446 -6.13 -8.88 -14.86
C MET A 446 -6.14 -7.48 -14.20
N ALA A 447 -4.98 -6.98 -13.75
CA ALA A 447 -4.86 -5.64 -13.19
C ALA A 447 -5.07 -4.52 -14.20
N TYR A 448 -4.48 -4.65 -15.40
CA TYR A 448 -4.25 -3.55 -16.34
C TYR A 448 -4.83 -3.81 -17.74
N ALA A 449 -5.76 -4.76 -17.86
CA ALA A 449 -6.36 -5.18 -19.13
C ALA A 449 -6.81 -3.99 -19.98
N SER A 450 -6.53 -4.06 -21.28
CA SER A 450 -6.86 -3.01 -22.25
C SER A 450 -8.33 -2.56 -22.19
N SER A 451 -9.25 -3.48 -21.93
CA SER A 451 -10.69 -3.19 -21.79
C SER A 451 -11.07 -2.40 -20.54
N LYS A 452 -10.23 -2.34 -19.49
CA LYS A 452 -10.44 -1.40 -18.37
C LYS A 452 -10.32 0.04 -18.86
N THR A 453 -9.31 0.30 -19.68
CA THR A 453 -9.11 1.62 -20.30
C THR A 453 -10.31 1.96 -21.18
N GLN A 454 -10.77 1.03 -22.04
CA GLN A 454 -11.96 1.24 -22.88
C GLN A 454 -13.24 1.59 -22.09
N ALA A 455 -13.42 1.03 -20.88
CA ALA A 455 -14.56 1.33 -20.02
C ALA A 455 -14.62 2.79 -19.53
N ILE A 456 -13.48 3.51 -19.49
CA ILE A 456 -13.43 4.96 -19.19
C ILE A 456 -14.41 5.74 -20.07
N SER A 457 -14.41 5.46 -21.38
CA SER A 457 -15.29 6.15 -22.34
C SER A 457 -16.77 5.94 -22.05
N THR A 458 -17.14 4.75 -21.55
CA THR A 458 -18.53 4.42 -21.17
C THR A 458 -18.93 5.12 -19.87
N ILE A 459 -18.06 5.09 -18.87
CA ILE A 459 -18.29 5.74 -17.57
C ILE A 459 -18.41 7.26 -17.75
N LEU A 460 -17.43 7.90 -18.39
CA LEU A 460 -17.43 9.35 -18.58
C LEU A 460 -18.59 9.84 -19.47
N SER A 461 -18.99 9.08 -20.49
CA SER A 461 -20.20 9.41 -21.27
C SER A 461 -21.46 9.37 -20.41
N SER A 462 -21.57 8.40 -19.50
CA SER A 462 -22.73 8.25 -18.61
C SER A 462 -22.76 9.37 -17.55
N GLU A 463 -21.61 9.66 -16.94
CA GLU A 463 -21.45 10.75 -15.97
C GLU A 463 -21.71 12.12 -16.62
N MET A 464 -21.23 12.35 -17.84
CA MET A 464 -21.48 13.61 -18.56
C MET A 464 -22.96 13.79 -18.92
N GLN A 465 -23.70 12.71 -19.22
CA GLN A 465 -25.15 12.78 -19.42
C GLN A 465 -25.90 13.17 -18.13
N ALA A 466 -25.41 12.77 -16.96
CA ALA A 466 -26.03 13.07 -15.67
C ALA A 466 -25.62 14.45 -15.10
N LEU A 467 -24.34 14.81 -15.20
CA LEU A 467 -23.73 16.00 -14.57
C LEU A 467 -23.58 17.19 -15.53
N GLY A 468 -23.71 16.99 -16.85
CA GLY A 468 -23.59 18.04 -17.85
C GLY A 468 -22.25 18.79 -17.77
N GLY A 469 -22.31 20.13 -17.73
CA GLY A 469 -21.12 20.99 -17.67
C GLY A 469 -20.41 21.03 -16.32
N ASP A 470 -21.06 20.55 -15.24
CA ASP A 470 -20.52 20.57 -13.89
C ASP A 470 -19.61 19.37 -13.59
N ILE A 471 -19.55 18.37 -14.48
CA ILE A 471 -18.61 17.24 -14.37
C ILE A 471 -17.15 17.72 -14.18
N ARG A 472 -16.46 17.10 -13.23
CA ARG A 472 -15.06 17.31 -12.86
C ARG A 472 -14.48 15.95 -12.52
N ALA A 473 -14.08 15.25 -13.57
CA ALA A 473 -13.56 13.89 -13.54
C ALA A 473 -12.05 13.85 -13.27
N VAL A 474 -11.63 12.84 -12.52
CA VAL A 474 -10.22 12.51 -12.30
C VAL A 474 -10.01 11.01 -12.50
N ILE A 475 -9.07 10.63 -13.35
CA ILE A 475 -8.65 9.24 -13.59
C ILE A 475 -7.27 9.05 -12.96
N ILE A 476 -7.15 8.06 -12.06
CA ILE A 476 -5.92 7.77 -11.34
C ILE A 476 -5.36 6.40 -11.76
N THR A 477 -4.07 6.37 -12.11
CA THR A 477 -3.31 5.13 -12.41
C THR A 477 -2.13 4.95 -11.46
N ASP A 478 -1.54 3.76 -11.43
CA ASP A 478 -0.34 3.48 -10.62
C ASP A 478 0.92 4.16 -11.18
N PHE A 479 1.02 4.26 -12.51
CA PHE A 479 2.21 4.73 -13.24
C PHE A 479 1.84 5.49 -14.52
N GLU A 480 2.80 6.26 -15.04
CA GLU A 480 2.64 7.05 -16.27
C GLU A 480 2.56 6.13 -17.50
N LYS A 481 3.59 5.30 -17.67
CA LYS A 481 3.70 4.24 -18.67
C LYS A 481 4.11 2.95 -17.99
N THR A 482 3.80 1.86 -18.65
CA THR A 482 3.97 0.51 -18.14
C THR A 482 5.37 0.05 -18.54
N SER A 483 6.28 -0.21 -17.60
CA SER A 483 7.51 -0.91 -18.01
C SER A 483 7.13 -2.32 -18.43
N ALA A 484 6.95 -2.55 -19.73
CA ALA A 484 6.68 -3.86 -20.28
C ALA A 484 7.80 -4.79 -19.80
N THR A 485 7.41 -5.77 -18.98
CA THR A 485 8.33 -6.85 -18.64
C THR A 485 8.36 -7.77 -19.85
N THR A 486 9.54 -8.23 -20.24
CA THR A 486 9.77 -9.20 -21.33
C THR A 486 8.84 -10.43 -21.31
N LEU A 487 8.23 -10.74 -20.16
CA LEU A 487 7.23 -11.79 -19.95
C LEU A 487 5.85 -11.56 -20.60
N VAL A 488 5.52 -10.34 -21.07
CA VAL A 488 4.22 -9.96 -21.68
C VAL A 488 4.36 -9.07 -22.92
N GLU A 489 5.58 -8.99 -23.45
CA GLU A 489 5.94 -8.25 -24.65
C GLU A 489 5.15 -8.80 -25.86
N GLY A 490 4.40 -7.93 -26.55
CA GLY A 490 3.52 -8.31 -27.66
C GLY A 490 2.10 -8.78 -27.26
N VAL A 491 1.79 -8.93 -25.97
CA VAL A 491 0.42 -9.25 -25.48
C VAL A 491 -0.30 -8.00 -24.99
N MET A 492 0.41 -7.12 -24.29
CA MET A 492 -0.09 -5.80 -23.84
C MET A 492 0.67 -4.68 -24.57
N ASP A 493 -0.02 -3.54 -24.74
CA ASP A 493 0.60 -2.25 -25.11
C ASP A 493 1.62 -1.82 -24.02
N ASP A 494 2.74 -1.21 -24.40
CA ASP A 494 3.76 -0.65 -23.50
C ASP A 494 3.20 0.43 -22.56
N GLU A 495 1.99 0.94 -22.82
CA GLU A 495 1.31 1.89 -21.94
C GLU A 495 0.07 1.31 -21.24
N ALA A 496 -0.22 0.01 -21.39
CA ALA A 496 -1.44 -0.64 -20.86
C ALA A 496 -1.58 -0.48 -19.33
N GLY A 497 -2.71 0.10 -18.88
CA GLY A 497 -2.97 0.46 -17.48
C GLY A 497 -2.25 1.73 -16.98
N GLY A 498 -1.46 2.39 -17.84
CA GLY A 498 -0.76 3.63 -17.54
C GLY A 498 -1.62 4.86 -17.76
N ALA A 499 -1.20 6.00 -17.19
CA ALA A 499 -1.86 7.28 -17.37
C ALA A 499 -1.98 7.65 -18.87
N VAL A 500 -0.94 7.37 -19.67
CA VAL A 500 -0.94 7.74 -21.08
C VAL A 500 -1.94 6.92 -21.91
N ALA A 501 -2.14 5.63 -21.62
CA ALA A 501 -3.21 4.86 -22.25
C ALA A 501 -4.61 5.36 -21.85
N ALA A 502 -4.81 5.68 -20.57
CA ALA A 502 -6.06 6.28 -20.09
C ALA A 502 -6.37 7.63 -20.76
N PHE A 503 -5.35 8.47 -20.94
CA PHE A 503 -5.46 9.74 -21.66
C PHE A 503 -5.74 9.53 -23.17
N ARG A 504 -5.00 8.63 -23.84
CA ARG A 504 -5.24 8.30 -25.27
C ARG A 504 -6.68 7.84 -25.51
N GLN A 505 -7.26 7.06 -24.60
CA GLN A 505 -8.66 6.61 -24.70
C GLN A 505 -9.68 7.72 -24.39
N ALA A 506 -9.31 8.71 -23.56
CA ALA A 506 -10.15 9.86 -23.28
C ALA A 506 -10.27 10.78 -24.51
N VAL A 507 -9.16 11.12 -25.16
CA VAL A 507 -9.14 11.98 -26.36
C VAL A 507 -9.70 11.28 -27.61
N GLN A 508 -9.62 9.96 -27.72
CA GLN A 508 -10.18 9.19 -28.85
C GLN A 508 -11.70 9.01 -28.83
N CYS A 509 -12.42 9.59 -27.86
CA CYS A 509 -13.85 9.39 -27.69
C CYS A 509 -14.58 10.73 -27.79
N GLU A 510 -15.34 10.92 -28.88
CA GLU A 510 -16.05 12.18 -29.23
C GLU A 510 -16.85 12.80 -28.06
N ASN A 511 -17.45 11.99 -27.19
CA ASN A 511 -18.21 12.50 -26.03
C ASN A 511 -17.31 12.96 -24.87
N VAL A 512 -16.10 12.42 -24.77
CA VAL A 512 -15.14 12.65 -23.66
C VAL A 512 -14.12 13.74 -24.02
N GLU A 513 -13.83 13.92 -25.30
CA GLU A 513 -13.12 15.05 -25.90
C GLU A 513 -13.71 16.40 -25.40
N LEU A 514 -15.04 16.51 -25.31
CA LEU A 514 -15.79 17.65 -24.72
C LEU A 514 -15.49 17.96 -23.23
N LEU A 515 -14.71 17.12 -22.55
CA LEU A 515 -14.20 17.36 -21.20
C LEU A 515 -12.82 18.02 -21.21
N ASN A 516 -12.24 18.27 -22.39
CA ASN A 516 -10.92 18.84 -22.62
C ASN A 516 -9.84 18.14 -21.76
N PRO A 517 -9.52 16.84 -22.00
CA PRO A 517 -8.62 16.07 -21.15
C PRO A 517 -7.22 16.69 -20.97
N ILE A 518 -6.69 16.64 -19.75
CA ILE A 518 -5.27 16.92 -19.48
C ILE A 518 -4.66 15.75 -18.69
N LEU A 519 -3.56 15.20 -19.20
CA LEU A 519 -2.70 14.32 -18.42
C LEU A 519 -1.60 15.13 -17.74
N MET A 520 -1.34 14.80 -16.47
CA MET A 520 -0.25 15.36 -15.70
C MET A 520 0.42 14.29 -14.84
N THR A 521 1.74 14.15 -14.97
CA THR A 521 2.61 13.36 -14.10
C THR A 521 3.78 14.19 -13.58
N GLY A 522 4.71 13.58 -12.84
CA GLY A 522 5.91 14.28 -12.34
C GLY A 522 6.91 14.70 -13.43
N SER A 523 6.72 14.23 -14.67
CA SER A 523 7.60 14.49 -15.83
C SER A 523 6.87 15.04 -17.05
N THR A 524 5.59 14.71 -17.21
CA THR A 524 4.89 14.80 -18.50
C THR A 524 3.57 15.55 -18.33
N VAL A 525 3.28 16.45 -19.27
CA VAL A 525 1.99 17.14 -19.39
C VAL A 525 1.51 16.95 -20.83
N LEU A 526 0.38 16.26 -21.00
CA LEU A 526 -0.29 16.13 -22.30
C LEU A 526 -1.62 16.86 -22.24
N VAL A 527 -1.95 17.56 -23.31
CA VAL A 527 -3.16 18.36 -23.44
C VAL A 527 -3.85 17.94 -24.73
N ASP A 528 -5.15 17.72 -24.64
CA ASP A 528 -6.06 17.54 -25.77
C ASP A 528 -5.83 18.59 -26.88
N ASP A 529 -5.90 18.21 -28.17
CA ASP A 529 -5.51 19.11 -29.26
C ASP A 529 -6.47 20.28 -29.46
N ASP A 530 -7.78 20.07 -29.28
CA ASP A 530 -8.78 21.14 -29.23
C ASP A 530 -8.54 22.13 -28.07
N LEU A 531 -7.94 21.67 -26.95
CA LEU A 531 -7.62 22.53 -25.80
C LEU A 531 -6.26 23.26 -25.93
N ALA A 532 -5.35 22.79 -26.79
CA ALA A 532 -3.94 23.17 -26.74
C ALA A 532 -3.69 24.69 -26.84
N GLU A 533 -4.41 25.40 -27.71
CA GLU A 533 -4.28 26.86 -27.87
C GLU A 533 -4.81 27.62 -26.63
N GLU A 534 -5.99 27.26 -26.10
CA GLU A 534 -6.55 27.88 -24.90
C GLU A 534 -5.65 27.63 -23.69
N PHE A 535 -5.16 26.40 -23.53
CA PHE A 535 -4.23 26.02 -22.47
C PHE A 535 -2.94 26.85 -22.52
N LEU A 536 -2.30 26.98 -23.70
CA LEU A 536 -1.06 27.73 -23.84
C LEU A 536 -1.28 29.23 -23.55
N ASN A 537 -2.41 29.80 -23.97
CA ASN A 537 -2.76 31.19 -23.67
C ASN A 537 -2.95 31.40 -22.16
N ALA A 538 -3.80 30.58 -21.52
CA ALA A 538 -4.04 30.64 -20.09
C ALA A 538 -2.77 30.40 -19.26
N ALA A 539 -1.92 29.45 -19.66
CA ALA A 539 -0.67 29.13 -19.00
C ALA A 539 0.35 30.27 -19.09
N ASN A 540 0.50 30.89 -20.27
CA ASN A 540 1.38 32.05 -20.43
C ASN A 540 0.94 33.23 -19.56
N ASP A 541 -0.36 33.48 -19.42
CA ASP A 541 -0.87 34.55 -18.55
C ASP A 541 -0.71 34.21 -17.05
N TRP A 542 -0.94 32.96 -16.66
CA TRP A 542 -0.69 32.47 -15.30
C TRP A 542 0.79 32.63 -14.88
N ILE A 543 1.72 32.31 -15.80
CA ILE A 543 3.16 32.46 -15.65
C ILE A 543 3.56 33.94 -15.50
N LYS A 544 3.03 34.83 -16.35
CA LYS A 544 3.28 36.29 -16.28
C LYS A 544 2.80 36.88 -14.96
N GLN A 545 1.57 36.55 -14.53
CA GLN A 545 0.97 37.05 -13.28
C GLN A 545 1.79 36.68 -12.03
N ARG A 546 2.43 35.51 -12.04
CA ARG A 546 3.28 35.02 -10.94
C ARG A 546 4.78 35.31 -11.14
N ASN A 547 5.16 36.04 -12.19
CA ASN A 547 6.54 36.42 -12.53
C ASN A 547 7.52 35.22 -12.58
N LEU A 548 7.05 34.08 -13.11
CA LEU A 548 7.83 32.84 -13.18
C LEU A 548 8.69 32.79 -14.44
N LYS A 549 9.90 32.21 -14.35
CA LYS A 549 10.81 32.05 -15.50
C LYS A 549 10.58 30.71 -16.19
N ILE A 550 9.48 30.66 -16.94
CA ILE A 550 9.04 29.50 -17.73
C ILE A 550 8.81 29.97 -19.17
N THR A 551 9.28 29.17 -20.13
CA THR A 551 8.91 29.29 -21.55
C THR A 551 8.26 27.99 -21.96
N LEU A 552 7.03 28.08 -22.49
CA LEU A 552 6.29 26.92 -22.98
C LEU A 552 6.46 26.79 -24.50
N SER A 553 6.48 25.55 -24.95
CA SER A 553 6.34 25.11 -26.34
C SER A 553 5.63 23.77 -26.31
N ASP A 554 5.00 23.39 -27.41
CA ASP A 554 4.28 22.15 -27.57
C ASP A 554 4.83 21.30 -28.72
N GLU A 555 4.64 19.99 -28.65
CA GLU A 555 4.85 19.07 -29.77
C GLU A 555 3.55 18.31 -30.04
N LEU A 556 2.97 18.48 -31.23
CA LEU A 556 1.83 17.68 -31.69
C LEU A 556 2.23 16.19 -31.78
N ARG A 557 1.47 15.35 -31.08
CA ARG A 557 1.46 13.90 -31.16
C ARG A 557 0.15 13.47 -31.85
N ASN A 558 -0.13 12.17 -31.93
CA ASN A 558 -1.32 11.66 -32.62
C ASN A 558 -2.61 11.98 -31.82
N GLY A 559 -3.22 13.15 -32.08
CA GLY A 559 -4.47 13.62 -31.46
C GLY A 559 -4.30 14.22 -30.07
N TYR A 560 -3.16 14.86 -29.79
CA TYR A 560 -2.89 15.61 -28.56
C TYR A 560 -1.55 16.34 -28.64
N HIS A 561 -1.32 17.34 -27.78
CA HIS A 561 -0.07 18.08 -27.65
C HIS A 561 0.71 17.70 -26.38
N GLU A 562 2.02 17.47 -26.52
CA GLU A 562 2.94 17.32 -25.40
C GLU A 562 3.53 18.70 -25.02
N ILE A 563 3.28 19.15 -23.79
CA ILE A 563 3.69 20.48 -23.32
C ILE A 563 5.11 20.44 -22.73
N ILE A 564 6.05 21.07 -23.45
CA ILE A 564 7.46 21.17 -23.10
C ILE A 564 7.72 22.54 -22.46
N GLY A 565 7.81 22.57 -21.14
CA GLY A 565 8.28 23.75 -20.40
C GLY A 565 9.80 23.79 -20.22
N LYS A 566 10.38 24.96 -20.42
CA LYS A 566 11.81 25.26 -20.22
C LYS A 566 11.99 26.37 -19.19
N GLY A 567 13.04 26.27 -18.37
CA GLY A 567 13.39 27.25 -17.35
C GLY A 567 13.32 26.69 -15.92
N LYS A 568 13.99 27.35 -14.98
CA LYS A 568 14.17 26.87 -13.59
C LYS A 568 12.87 26.69 -12.81
N ASP A 569 11.80 27.35 -13.25
CA ASP A 569 10.51 27.35 -12.56
C ASP A 569 9.52 26.34 -13.18
N TRP A 570 9.89 25.60 -14.24
CA TRP A 570 9.12 24.46 -14.74
C TRP A 570 9.39 23.22 -13.87
N ILE A 571 8.70 23.16 -12.73
CA ILE A 571 8.80 22.10 -11.73
C ILE A 571 7.41 21.58 -11.34
N PRO A 572 7.27 20.33 -10.84
CA PRO A 572 5.97 19.72 -10.52
C PRO A 572 5.04 20.60 -9.70
N ARG A 573 5.58 21.30 -8.69
CA ARG A 573 4.82 22.22 -7.84
C ARG A 573 4.10 23.33 -8.61
N HIS A 574 4.71 23.88 -9.67
CA HIS A 574 4.14 25.03 -10.39
C HIS A 574 3.13 24.60 -11.45
N TYR A 575 3.48 23.64 -12.31
CA TYR A 575 2.52 23.18 -13.32
C TYR A 575 1.34 22.42 -12.70
N SER A 576 1.54 21.71 -11.58
CA SER A 576 0.42 21.12 -10.84
C SER A 576 -0.53 22.17 -10.28
N LEU A 577 -0.03 23.24 -9.66
CA LEU A 577 -0.88 24.34 -9.18
C LEU A 577 -1.65 24.99 -10.35
N MET A 578 -0.98 25.27 -11.47
CA MET A 578 -1.59 25.85 -12.67
C MET A 578 -2.71 24.98 -13.25
N ILE A 579 -2.44 23.70 -13.50
CA ILE A 579 -3.41 22.74 -14.04
C ILE A 579 -4.58 22.53 -13.06
N THR A 580 -4.32 22.57 -11.75
CA THR A 580 -5.36 22.50 -10.71
C THR A 580 -6.27 23.74 -10.71
N GLU A 581 -5.72 24.94 -10.93
CA GLU A 581 -6.51 26.15 -11.11
C GLU A 581 -7.36 26.08 -12.39
N PHE A 582 -6.83 25.53 -13.48
CA PHE A 582 -7.56 25.32 -14.75
C PHE A 582 -8.70 24.31 -14.63
N PHE A 583 -8.50 23.24 -13.86
CA PHE A 583 -9.55 22.28 -13.55
C PHE A 583 -10.66 22.86 -12.65
N GLN A 584 -10.29 23.66 -11.65
CA GLN A 584 -11.27 24.31 -10.77
C GLN A 584 -12.06 25.42 -11.48
N SER A 585 -11.46 26.15 -12.42
CA SER A 585 -12.19 27.10 -13.29
C SER A 585 -13.04 26.38 -14.33
N GLY A 586 -12.59 25.23 -14.87
CA GLY A 586 -13.31 24.43 -15.85
C GLY A 586 -12.78 24.53 -17.29
N ILE A 587 -11.58 25.07 -17.48
CA ILE A 587 -10.82 25.04 -18.75
C ILE A 587 -10.60 23.57 -19.17
N THR A 588 -10.26 22.73 -18.19
CA THR A 588 -10.35 21.26 -18.30
C THR A 588 -11.39 20.74 -17.30
N LYS A 589 -12.09 19.67 -17.68
CA LYS A 589 -13.05 18.95 -16.83
C LYS A 589 -12.62 17.51 -16.55
N CYS A 590 -11.56 17.02 -17.19
CA CYS A 590 -11.04 15.66 -16.98
C CYS A 590 -9.51 15.69 -16.78
N LEU A 591 -9.05 15.35 -15.58
CA LEU A 591 -7.63 15.17 -15.29
C LEU A 591 -7.25 13.69 -15.26
N ILE A 592 -6.11 13.35 -15.86
CA ILE A 592 -5.52 12.01 -15.82
C ILE A 592 -4.14 12.11 -15.18
N GLY A 593 -3.78 11.19 -14.28
CA GLY A 593 -2.45 11.19 -13.69
C GLY A 593 -2.18 10.04 -12.74
N THR A 594 -0.97 10.03 -12.20
CA THR A 594 -0.52 8.94 -11.32
C THR A 594 -0.89 9.19 -9.86
N ARG A 595 -1.10 8.11 -9.10
CA ARG A 595 -1.35 8.15 -7.65
C ARG A 595 -0.30 8.97 -6.88
N GLY A 596 0.97 8.93 -7.32
CA GLY A 596 2.06 9.67 -6.69
C GLY A 596 2.00 11.20 -6.85
N LEU A 597 1.24 11.72 -7.83
CA LEU A 597 1.05 13.16 -8.03
C LEU A 597 -0.37 13.64 -7.68
N LEU A 598 -1.41 12.85 -8.02
CA LEU A 598 -2.81 13.22 -7.83
C LEU A 598 -3.47 12.53 -6.62
N GLY A 599 -2.91 11.44 -6.08
CA GLY A 599 -3.41 10.82 -4.84
C GLY A 599 -2.82 11.42 -3.57
N GLU A 600 -1.52 11.71 -3.60
CA GLU A 600 -0.76 12.26 -2.47
C GLU A 600 -0.56 13.77 -2.62
N GLY A 601 -0.83 14.55 -1.57
CA GLY A 601 -0.57 16.01 -1.54
C GLY A 601 -1.44 16.94 -2.41
N TRP A 602 -2.13 16.44 -3.44
CA TRP A 602 -2.93 17.25 -4.37
C TRP A 602 -4.28 17.72 -3.80
N ASP A 603 -4.74 18.93 -4.14
CA ASP A 603 -5.99 19.50 -3.63
C ASP A 603 -6.82 20.20 -4.72
N ALA A 604 -7.88 19.53 -5.17
CA ALA A 604 -8.96 20.13 -5.94
C ALA A 604 -10.30 19.85 -5.25
N SER A 605 -11.04 20.90 -4.91
CA SER A 605 -12.32 20.78 -4.17
C SER A 605 -13.49 20.31 -5.05
N ARG A 606 -13.43 20.59 -6.36
CA ARG A 606 -14.55 20.42 -7.29
C ARG A 606 -14.72 19.03 -7.88
N ILE A 607 -13.78 18.10 -7.65
CA ILE A 607 -13.82 16.72 -8.19
C ILE A 607 -15.12 16.02 -7.82
N ASN A 608 -15.96 15.63 -8.78
CA ASN A 608 -17.22 14.92 -8.54
C ASN A 608 -17.27 13.53 -9.18
N VAL A 609 -16.32 13.20 -10.05
CA VAL A 609 -16.14 11.85 -10.59
C VAL A 609 -14.69 11.42 -10.36
N LEU A 610 -14.49 10.27 -9.74
CA LEU A 610 -13.19 9.62 -9.58
C LEU A 610 -13.23 8.25 -10.27
N ILE A 611 -12.29 7.97 -11.16
CA ILE A 611 -12.11 6.64 -11.76
C ILE A 611 -10.77 6.10 -11.26
N ASP A 612 -10.82 5.05 -10.44
CA ASP A 612 -9.66 4.40 -9.83
C ASP A 612 -9.24 3.17 -10.65
N LEU A 613 -8.17 3.33 -11.44
CA LEU A 613 -7.51 2.23 -12.16
C LEU A 613 -6.31 1.67 -11.40
N THR A 614 -6.09 2.08 -10.14
CA THR A 614 -4.95 1.63 -9.34
C THR A 614 -5.15 0.22 -8.80
N THR A 615 -4.02 -0.47 -8.62
CA THR A 615 -3.98 -1.82 -8.03
C THR A 615 -3.88 -1.82 -6.50
N VAL A 616 -3.89 -0.64 -5.88
CA VAL A 616 -3.58 -0.46 -4.46
C VAL A 616 -4.75 -0.90 -3.58
N THR A 617 -4.45 -1.76 -2.59
CA THR A 617 -5.42 -2.27 -1.61
C THR A 617 -5.17 -1.78 -0.19
N THR A 618 -4.28 -0.82 0.02
CA THR A 618 -4.01 -0.26 1.35
C THR A 618 -5.11 0.75 1.68
N SER A 619 -5.78 0.57 2.82
CA SER A 619 -6.84 1.47 3.30
C SER A 619 -6.41 2.93 3.21
N MET A 620 -5.14 3.19 3.55
CA MET A 620 -4.47 4.49 3.50
C MET A 620 -4.62 5.17 2.14
N SER A 621 -4.16 4.53 1.07
CA SER A 621 -4.15 5.12 -0.27
C SER A 621 -5.57 5.24 -0.82
N ILE A 622 -6.44 4.27 -0.53
CA ILE A 622 -7.84 4.31 -0.96
C ILE A 622 -8.58 5.50 -0.30
N ASN A 623 -8.42 5.67 1.02
CA ASN A 623 -9.02 6.79 1.75
C ASN A 623 -8.42 8.14 1.32
N GLN A 624 -7.12 8.19 0.99
CA GLN A 624 -6.50 9.39 0.43
C GLN A 624 -7.04 9.77 -0.95
N LEU A 625 -7.37 8.78 -1.80
CA LEU A 625 -7.96 8.98 -3.13
C LEU A 625 -9.43 9.42 -3.02
N ARG A 626 -10.29 8.61 -2.40
CA ARG A 626 -11.74 8.93 -2.23
C ARG A 626 -11.94 10.19 -1.39
N GLY A 627 -11.06 10.46 -0.42
CA GLY A 627 -11.04 11.70 0.36
C GLY A 627 -10.72 13.00 -0.43
N ARG A 628 -10.49 12.92 -1.75
CA ARG A 628 -10.44 14.09 -2.66
C ARG A 628 -11.79 14.36 -3.33
N SER A 629 -12.45 13.34 -3.87
CA SER A 629 -13.75 13.49 -4.55
C SER A 629 -14.84 13.94 -3.58
N ILE A 630 -14.89 13.38 -2.37
CA ILE A 630 -15.93 13.67 -1.38
C ILE A 630 -15.77 15.02 -0.65
N ARG A 631 -14.94 15.94 -1.16
CA ARG A 631 -14.81 17.30 -0.62
C ARG A 631 -16.01 18.17 -1.00
N LEU A 632 -16.34 19.14 -0.16
CA LEU A 632 -17.36 20.14 -0.49
C LEU A 632 -16.84 21.11 -1.57
N ASP A 633 -17.69 21.45 -2.54
CA ASP A 633 -17.48 22.57 -3.45
C ASP A 633 -18.23 23.80 -2.91
N LYS A 634 -17.54 24.94 -2.78
CA LYS A 634 -18.14 26.21 -2.33
C LYS A 634 -19.08 26.82 -3.39
N LEU A 635 -18.90 26.44 -4.66
CA LEU A 635 -19.71 26.91 -5.79
C LEU A 635 -20.89 25.97 -6.08
N TRP A 636 -20.87 24.74 -5.57
CA TRP A 636 -21.93 23.75 -5.75
C TRP A 636 -22.27 23.05 -4.43
N PRO A 637 -23.15 23.64 -3.59
CA PRO A 637 -23.51 23.07 -2.28
C PRO A 637 -24.21 21.71 -2.34
N GLU A 638 -24.87 21.40 -3.46
CA GLU A 638 -25.57 20.14 -3.72
C GLU A 638 -24.67 19.08 -4.36
N LYS A 639 -23.34 19.32 -4.41
CA LYS A 639 -22.37 18.39 -4.98
C LYS A 639 -22.49 16.99 -4.36
N VAL A 640 -22.60 16.00 -5.24
CA VAL A 640 -22.36 14.58 -4.94
C VAL A 640 -21.06 14.11 -5.59
N ALA A 641 -20.54 12.97 -5.17
CA ALA A 641 -19.33 12.36 -5.73
C ALA A 641 -19.53 10.89 -6.11
N ASN A 642 -19.17 10.53 -7.34
CA ASN A 642 -19.22 9.16 -7.86
C ASN A 642 -17.79 8.60 -7.95
N ASN A 643 -17.50 7.51 -7.24
CA ASN A 643 -16.18 6.86 -7.25
C ASN A 643 -16.28 5.49 -7.94
N TRP A 644 -15.67 5.35 -9.10
CA TRP A 644 -15.67 4.13 -9.90
C TRP A 644 -14.41 3.29 -9.71
N ASP A 645 -14.58 2.00 -9.39
CA ASP A 645 -13.58 0.98 -9.69
C ASP A 645 -13.91 0.29 -11.02
N ILE A 646 -12.89 -0.08 -11.79
CA ILE A 646 -13.04 -0.92 -12.99
C ILE A 646 -12.37 -2.28 -12.74
N ILE A 647 -13.18 -3.34 -12.74
CA ILE A 647 -12.80 -4.69 -12.30
C ILE A 647 -12.76 -5.64 -13.50
N CYS A 648 -11.63 -6.32 -13.71
CA CYS A 648 -11.49 -7.32 -14.76
C CYS A 648 -11.80 -8.73 -14.23
N LEU A 649 -12.61 -9.49 -14.97
CA LEU A 649 -13.03 -10.84 -14.64
C LEU A 649 -12.81 -11.80 -15.81
N ALA A 650 -12.34 -13.01 -15.51
CA ALA A 650 -12.26 -14.14 -16.45
C ALA A 650 -12.44 -15.46 -15.68
N GLU A 651 -13.66 -15.69 -15.19
CA GLU A 651 -14.06 -16.72 -14.22
C GLU A 651 -13.65 -18.17 -14.56
N GLU A 652 -13.47 -18.47 -15.84
CA GLU A 652 -13.03 -19.77 -16.36
C GLU A 652 -11.57 -20.11 -16.07
N PHE A 653 -10.72 -19.12 -15.72
CA PHE A 653 -9.29 -19.33 -15.50
C PHE A 653 -8.89 -19.33 -14.03
N THR A 654 -7.84 -20.10 -13.73
CA THR A 654 -7.35 -20.42 -12.39
C THR A 654 -6.97 -19.18 -11.55
N ASN A 655 -6.64 -18.03 -12.18
CA ASN A 655 -6.35 -16.75 -11.52
C ASN A 655 -7.28 -15.59 -11.98
N GLY A 656 -8.42 -15.91 -12.61
CA GLY A 656 -9.34 -14.96 -13.25
C GLY A 656 -10.17 -14.06 -12.32
N PHE A 657 -10.17 -14.33 -11.01
CA PHE A 657 -10.79 -13.48 -9.98
C PHE A 657 -9.78 -12.56 -9.26
N SER A 658 -8.50 -12.55 -9.65
CA SER A 658 -7.44 -11.85 -8.90
C SER A 658 -7.66 -10.33 -8.75
N ASP A 659 -8.29 -9.69 -9.74
CA ASP A 659 -8.63 -8.26 -9.67
C ASP A 659 -9.95 -7.98 -8.92
N TYR A 660 -10.87 -8.96 -8.87
CA TYR A 660 -12.07 -8.89 -8.03
C TYR A 660 -11.76 -9.10 -6.53
N GLU A 661 -10.85 -10.01 -6.19
CA GLU A 661 -10.36 -10.14 -4.82
C GLU A 661 -9.58 -8.89 -4.37
N ARG A 662 -8.89 -8.21 -5.30
CA ARG A 662 -8.31 -6.88 -5.07
C ARG A 662 -9.40 -5.85 -4.77
N PHE A 663 -10.47 -5.79 -5.58
CA PHE A 663 -11.63 -4.91 -5.36
C PHE A 663 -12.27 -5.16 -3.98
N LYS A 664 -12.56 -6.41 -3.62
CA LYS A 664 -13.06 -6.78 -2.27
C LYS A 664 -12.11 -6.32 -1.16
N LYS A 665 -10.79 -6.47 -1.35
CA LYS A 665 -9.80 -5.97 -0.37
C LYS A 665 -9.81 -4.44 -0.28
N LYS A 666 -10.08 -3.70 -1.36
CA LYS A 666 -10.26 -2.23 -1.30
C LYS A 666 -11.48 -1.84 -0.48
N HIS A 667 -12.62 -2.49 -0.73
CA HIS A 667 -13.92 -2.10 -0.15
C HIS A 667 -14.13 -2.52 1.30
N LYS A 668 -13.42 -3.57 1.77
CA LYS A 668 -13.50 -4.11 3.15
C LYS A 668 -13.41 -3.08 4.30
N GLN A 669 -12.86 -1.89 4.04
CA GLN A 669 -12.68 -0.82 5.03
C GLN A 669 -13.46 0.47 4.72
N LEU A 670 -14.22 0.50 3.62
CA LEU A 670 -15.03 1.63 3.18
C LEU A 670 -16.45 1.52 3.70
N TYR A 671 -17.11 2.67 3.86
CA TYR A 671 -18.55 2.73 4.09
C TYR A 671 -19.25 2.98 2.75
N GLY A 672 -20.16 2.09 2.37
CA GLY A 672 -20.98 2.20 1.16
C GLY A 672 -22.46 2.39 1.49
N VAL A 673 -23.25 2.82 0.49
CA VAL A 673 -24.71 2.85 0.57
C VAL A 673 -25.26 1.59 -0.12
N CYS A 674 -26.10 0.83 0.56
CA CYS A 674 -26.71 -0.40 0.07
C CYS A 674 -28.03 -0.13 -0.68
N ASP A 675 -28.51 -1.12 -1.43
CA ASP A 675 -29.76 -1.04 -2.22
C ASP A 675 -31.02 -0.74 -1.38
N ASP A 676 -31.00 -1.05 -0.08
CA ASP A 676 -32.06 -0.76 0.88
C ASP A 676 -31.91 0.63 1.56
N GLY A 677 -30.87 1.38 1.22
CA GLY A 677 -30.52 2.67 1.81
C GLY A 677 -29.77 2.59 3.14
N ALA A 678 -29.40 1.39 3.60
CA ALA A 678 -28.50 1.23 4.75
C ALA A 678 -27.08 1.70 4.41
N ILE A 679 -26.30 2.00 5.45
CA ILE A 679 -24.87 2.31 5.33
C ILE A 679 -24.10 1.19 6.01
N GLU A 680 -23.41 0.39 5.21
CA GLU A 680 -22.63 -0.76 5.68
C GLU A 680 -21.12 -0.53 5.46
N LYS A 681 -20.28 -1.32 6.14
CA LYS A 681 -18.83 -1.32 5.99
C LYS A 681 -18.36 -2.73 5.62
N GLY A 682 -17.83 -2.93 4.40
CA GLY A 682 -17.33 -4.23 3.95
C GLY A 682 -17.42 -4.48 2.44
#